data_AF-A0A2I2DUR2-F1
#
_entry.id   AF-A0A2I2DUR2-F1
#
_cell.length_a   1.000
_cell.length_b   1.000
_cell.length_c   1.000
_cell.angle_alpha   90.00
_cell.angle_beta   90.00
_cell.angle_gamma   90.00
#
_symmetry.space_group_name_H-M   'P 1'
#
loop_
_entity.id
_entity.type
_entity.pdbx_description
1 polymer ?
#
loop_
_entity_poly.entity_id
_entity_poly.type
_entity_poly.pdbx_seq_one_letter_code
_entity_poly.pdbx_strand_id
1 'polypeptide(L)'
;MKKITLFASFLALSFTAVKAQNALQHLSSYQTSIEASAETVAYDVINQHAFFTNSASNSFTIVDISNPTTPTLVKDVDLSTYGAGPNSIAISGSIVAIAVEASPKQNAGKVVFFDLNGDYVNEVTAGALPDMLTFTPDGMKLLVANEGEPSDDYTNDPEGTISVIDLSGGVLSASASTINFNAYDNKRVSLQNKGIRIFGNNGAATVSQDMEPEYITVLEDGTKAYVNCQENNALVVLNLTNNTIIDILPLGYKNHLLGTPTVTSYVVNELVANWPELGTPAYDGGQAPVLLGGFSGLFYDAVNSTATDYVFYAIPDRGPNADAVSGSSVTPTSTKNLRPFKLPDYQGRIVKFTLNKTTGAVALNDQILLTRKDGVTPISGKGNISGFDEVPVTYTDASTAYTNSDYVDGSSEVYHELPYDAYGGDFEGVLIDKDGYFWACDEYRPAIYKFQPNGTLVERYVPSGTSLLGTNPQPVGTYGAETLPEVYSKRWDNRGFEAIAYDEVNHVVYAFIQSPIENPSSAAVRNKSDVIRILGINADTGVPVSEYVYLLERNKDAGYASSRVDKIGDAVYTGNGKFLVIERDSEGPTATYGKKYIFEIDINYATNILNTVLTGSKELEELSADEIAAQSILPVHKNKVVNLPTIGYQSSDKAEGIALLPNNEIAVINDNDFGLAGAGVTDASVLGIISFATDYGFDASDRDDVVNITQHPTLGMFMPDAIASYKVGSLNYIVTANEGDSRDYGGYSEEVRVKNLTLNSTYYPDAATLQADANIGRLKTTIADGDYNNDGTVEQIYSYGARSFSIFDEYGNLVFDSADQFGQKIASEEPTLFNEDEGVLDGRSDDKGVEPEAIAIGVVDGKTYAFIGLERQSSILMYDITNPNDVEFITYYKGNRTSGDTAPEIIKFIPATDSPNSKNLLLVGYEVSGSLGVIQIDDQVLSISEEVSKNDFKIYPNPVVEGILKFNKILSGTIYNINGQEVKTFNNESALNVSQFTSGIYILKTKEHGVKRFVKL
;
A
#
# COMPACT_ATOMS: atom_id res chain seq x y z
N MET A 1 77.72 7.92 12.60
CA MET A 1 76.40 8.42 12.14
C MET A 1 75.77 7.34 11.27
N LYS A 2 74.47 7.11 11.48
CA LYS A 2 73.75 5.86 11.21
C LYS A 2 73.57 5.58 9.71
N LYS A 3 73.83 4.33 9.31
CA LYS A 3 73.33 3.69 8.09
C LYS A 3 71.83 3.45 8.27
N ILE A 4 71.01 3.85 7.31
CA ILE A 4 69.61 3.41 7.20
C ILE A 4 69.51 2.61 5.91
N THR A 5 69.29 1.31 6.09
CA THR A 5 68.98 0.33 5.06
C THR A 5 67.46 0.38 4.85
N LEU A 6 67.00 0.72 3.65
CA LEU A 6 65.58 0.67 3.31
C LEU A 6 65.26 -0.74 2.79
N PHE A 7 64.48 -1.50 3.56
CA PHE A 7 63.87 -2.75 3.11
C PHE A 7 62.66 -2.40 2.23
N ALA A 8 62.71 -2.74 0.94
CA ALA A 8 61.54 -2.79 0.09
C ALA A 8 60.96 -4.22 0.18
N SER A 9 59.88 -4.39 0.93
CA SER A 9 59.06 -5.60 0.90
C SER A 9 58.13 -5.53 -0.30
N PHE A 10 58.41 -6.30 -1.35
CA PHE A 10 57.46 -6.61 -2.40
C PHE A 10 56.43 -7.60 -1.82
N LEU A 11 55.21 -7.13 -1.56
CA LEU A 11 54.06 -7.99 -1.32
C LEU A 11 53.48 -8.34 -2.69
N ALA A 12 53.89 -9.48 -3.25
CA ALA A 12 53.24 -10.04 -4.42
C ALA A 12 51.89 -10.64 -3.99
N LEU A 13 50.79 -9.89 -4.17
CA LEU A 13 49.46 -10.49 -4.19
C LEU A 13 49.31 -11.28 -5.49
N SER A 14 49.33 -12.61 -5.38
CA SER A 14 48.88 -13.49 -6.44
C SER A 14 47.36 -13.37 -6.57
N PHE A 15 46.89 -12.66 -7.60
CA PHE A 15 45.49 -12.77 -8.03
C PHE A 15 45.35 -14.06 -8.84
N THR A 16 44.78 -15.10 -8.23
CA THR A 16 44.14 -16.18 -9.00
C THR A 16 42.89 -15.60 -9.64
N ALA A 17 42.83 -15.61 -10.98
CA ALA A 17 41.64 -15.24 -11.72
C ALA A 17 40.48 -16.18 -11.30
N VAL A 18 39.51 -15.64 -10.56
CA VAL A 18 38.25 -16.31 -10.27
C VAL A 18 37.43 -16.24 -11.55
N LYS A 19 37.04 -17.38 -12.12
CA LYS A 19 36.04 -17.42 -13.19
C LYS A 19 34.73 -16.85 -12.65
N ALA A 20 34.01 -16.05 -13.43
CA ALA A 20 32.66 -15.63 -13.10
C ALA A 20 31.80 -16.88 -12.80
N GLN A 21 31.39 -17.04 -11.54
CA GLN A 21 30.53 -18.11 -11.08
C GLN A 21 29.19 -17.48 -10.69
N ASN A 22 28.09 -18.03 -11.20
CA ASN A 22 26.75 -17.58 -10.83
C ASN A 22 26.54 -17.87 -9.34
N ALA A 23 25.87 -16.96 -8.63
CA ALA A 23 25.58 -17.15 -7.19
C ALA A 23 24.70 -18.38 -6.94
N LEU A 24 23.93 -18.80 -7.94
CA LEU A 24 23.15 -20.04 -7.95
C LEU A 24 23.80 -21.04 -8.91
N GLN A 25 24.16 -22.22 -8.39
CA GLN A 25 24.83 -23.29 -9.12
C GLN A 25 23.98 -24.55 -9.11
N HIS A 26 23.55 -25.00 -10.29
CA HIS A 26 22.95 -26.32 -10.46
C HIS A 26 23.91 -27.43 -10.03
N LEU A 27 23.45 -28.35 -9.18
CA LEU A 27 24.19 -29.54 -8.80
C LEU A 27 23.69 -30.78 -9.52
N SER A 28 22.38 -31.00 -9.52
CA SER A 28 21.72 -32.16 -10.12
C SER A 28 20.21 -31.95 -10.20
N SER A 29 19.53 -32.86 -10.90
CA SER A 29 18.07 -32.99 -10.87
C SER A 29 17.70 -34.47 -10.75
N TYR A 30 16.70 -34.77 -9.93
CA TYR A 30 16.02 -36.07 -9.94
C TYR A 30 14.82 -35.99 -10.89
N GLN A 31 14.70 -36.96 -11.79
CA GLN A 31 13.67 -36.98 -12.83
C GLN A 31 12.67 -38.10 -12.51
N THR A 32 11.37 -37.78 -12.39
CA THR A 32 10.32 -38.77 -12.08
C THR A 32 9.85 -39.54 -13.31
N SER A 33 10.13 -39.03 -14.52
CA SER A 33 9.59 -39.46 -15.81
C SER A 33 8.07 -39.28 -16.00
N ILE A 34 7.43 -38.49 -15.14
CA ILE A 34 5.98 -38.22 -15.14
C ILE A 34 5.77 -36.69 -15.07
N GLU A 35 5.02 -36.12 -16.01
CA GLU A 35 4.60 -34.70 -15.98
C GLU A 35 3.56 -34.46 -14.86
N ALA A 36 3.35 -33.20 -14.44
CA ALA A 36 2.48 -32.85 -13.29
C ALA A 36 2.90 -33.61 -12.02
N SER A 37 4.15 -33.37 -11.63
CA SER A 37 4.83 -33.99 -10.50
C SER A 37 5.84 -33.01 -9.90
N ALA A 38 6.20 -33.21 -8.65
CA ALA A 38 7.00 -32.28 -7.85
C ALA A 38 6.34 -30.90 -7.61
N GLU A 39 5.02 -30.87 -7.45
CA GLU A 39 4.24 -29.63 -7.21
C GLU A 39 4.58 -29.00 -5.85
N THR A 40 4.80 -29.82 -4.82
CA THR A 40 5.29 -29.33 -3.52
C THR A 40 6.49 -30.13 -3.05
N VAL A 41 7.41 -29.48 -2.30
CA VAL A 41 8.66 -30.09 -1.84
C VAL A 41 8.85 -29.88 -0.34
N ALA A 42 9.16 -30.96 0.37
CA ALA A 42 9.59 -30.94 1.76
C ALA A 42 10.95 -31.63 1.95
N TYR A 43 11.59 -31.36 3.09
CA TYR A 43 12.93 -31.85 3.38
C TYR A 43 13.03 -32.42 4.79
N ASP A 44 13.59 -33.62 4.87
CA ASP A 44 13.95 -34.30 6.11
C ASP A 44 15.43 -34.06 6.42
N VAL A 45 15.69 -33.21 7.41
CA VAL A 45 17.04 -32.90 7.90
C VAL A 45 17.75 -34.09 8.53
N ILE A 46 17.02 -35.08 9.05
CA ILE A 46 17.59 -36.21 9.79
C ILE A 46 18.21 -37.21 8.83
N ASN A 47 17.44 -37.68 7.84
CA ASN A 47 17.92 -38.66 6.87
C ASN A 47 18.46 -38.03 5.59
N GLN A 48 18.39 -36.70 5.45
CA GLN A 48 18.83 -35.97 4.26
C GLN A 48 18.03 -36.40 3.03
N HIS A 49 16.72 -36.54 3.19
CA HIS A 49 15.80 -36.94 2.13
C HIS A 49 14.93 -35.75 1.68
N ALA A 50 14.70 -35.63 0.39
CA ALA A 50 13.68 -34.76 -0.19
C ALA A 50 12.40 -35.55 -0.42
N PHE A 51 11.26 -34.91 -0.21
CA PHE A 51 9.94 -35.47 -0.45
C PHE A 51 9.17 -34.53 -1.38
N PHE A 52 8.42 -35.08 -2.33
CA PHE A 52 7.58 -34.26 -3.21
C PHE A 52 6.35 -34.99 -3.71
N THR A 53 5.28 -34.25 -4.00
CA THR A 53 3.99 -34.78 -4.45
C THR A 53 3.99 -35.09 -5.96
N ASN A 54 3.16 -36.04 -6.38
CA ASN A 54 2.95 -36.40 -7.78
C ASN A 54 1.46 -36.57 -8.07
N SER A 55 0.77 -35.51 -8.48
CA SER A 55 -0.68 -35.52 -8.69
C SER A 55 -1.11 -36.47 -9.81
N ALA A 56 -0.39 -36.49 -10.93
CA ALA A 56 -0.68 -37.41 -12.04
C ALA A 56 -0.69 -38.90 -11.65
N SER A 57 0.06 -39.29 -10.61
CA SER A 57 0.14 -40.68 -10.13
C SER A 57 -0.51 -40.92 -8.77
N ASN A 58 -1.15 -39.90 -8.18
CA ASN A 58 -1.71 -39.93 -6.83
C ASN A 58 -0.73 -40.54 -5.80
N SER A 59 0.48 -39.99 -5.74
CA SER A 59 1.56 -40.50 -4.89
C SER A 59 2.47 -39.39 -4.39
N PHE A 60 3.36 -39.69 -3.45
CA PHE A 60 4.53 -38.85 -3.18
C PHE A 60 5.82 -39.68 -3.26
N THR A 61 6.91 -39.03 -3.65
CA THR A 61 8.22 -39.66 -3.82
C THR A 61 9.17 -39.21 -2.71
N ILE A 62 10.00 -40.14 -2.24
CA ILE A 62 11.11 -39.91 -1.31
C ILE A 62 12.42 -40.13 -2.05
N VAL A 63 13.31 -39.13 -2.03
CA VAL A 63 14.62 -39.16 -2.67
C VAL A 63 15.72 -38.89 -1.65
N ASP A 64 16.73 -39.74 -1.61
CA ASP A 64 17.94 -39.52 -0.82
C ASP A 64 18.81 -38.48 -1.52
N ILE A 65 19.06 -37.36 -0.83
CA ILE A 65 19.91 -36.27 -1.29
C ILE A 65 21.17 -36.08 -0.42
N SER A 66 21.51 -37.07 0.43
CA SER A 66 22.75 -37.08 1.23
C SER A 66 24.01 -36.88 0.37
N ASN A 67 23.94 -37.22 -0.92
CA ASN A 67 24.81 -36.69 -1.95
C ASN A 67 24.01 -35.78 -2.92
N PRO A 68 24.07 -34.44 -2.77
CA PRO A 68 23.23 -33.51 -3.52
C PRO A 68 23.57 -33.42 -5.02
N THR A 69 24.68 -34.03 -5.47
CA THR A 69 25.02 -34.14 -6.89
C THR A 69 24.48 -35.42 -7.54
N THR A 70 23.93 -36.35 -6.75
CA THR A 70 23.41 -37.63 -7.25
C THR A 70 22.24 -38.13 -6.40
N PRO A 71 21.07 -37.45 -6.49
CA PRO A 71 19.87 -37.88 -5.79
C PRO A 71 19.44 -39.28 -6.22
N THR A 72 18.96 -40.10 -5.29
CA THR A 72 18.50 -41.48 -5.59
C THR A 72 17.14 -41.79 -4.98
N LEU A 73 16.29 -42.47 -5.74
CA LEU A 73 14.98 -42.92 -5.26
C LEU A 73 15.11 -43.79 -4.01
N VAL A 74 14.33 -43.46 -2.98
CA VAL A 74 14.13 -44.30 -1.79
C VAL A 74 12.83 -45.08 -1.93
N LYS A 75 11.71 -44.38 -2.16
CA LYS A 75 10.37 -44.98 -2.16
C LYS A 75 9.38 -44.06 -2.88
N ASP A 76 8.44 -44.65 -3.60
CA ASP A 76 7.19 -43.99 -4.00
C ASP A 76 6.05 -44.54 -3.13
N VAL A 77 5.22 -43.64 -2.61
CA VAL A 77 4.12 -43.99 -1.70
C VAL A 77 2.79 -43.69 -2.37
N ASP A 78 2.04 -44.75 -2.69
CA ASP A 78 0.71 -44.68 -3.27
C ASP A 78 -0.31 -44.09 -2.28
N LEU A 79 -1.08 -43.10 -2.73
CA LEU A 79 -2.10 -42.43 -1.94
C LEU A 79 -3.53 -42.81 -2.35
N SER A 80 -3.70 -43.72 -3.31
CA SER A 80 -5.01 -44.15 -3.83
C SER A 80 -5.99 -44.64 -2.75
N THR A 81 -5.50 -45.09 -1.59
CA THR A 81 -6.34 -45.51 -0.48
C THR A 81 -6.90 -44.36 0.36
N TYR A 82 -6.37 -43.15 0.21
CA TYR A 82 -6.66 -41.99 1.07
C TYR A 82 -7.49 -40.90 0.38
N GLY A 83 -7.37 -40.76 -0.94
CA GLY A 83 -8.09 -39.76 -1.73
C GLY A 83 -7.72 -39.80 -3.21
N ALA A 84 -7.93 -38.70 -3.92
CA ALA A 84 -7.82 -38.63 -5.38
C ALA A 84 -6.47 -38.08 -5.87
N GLY A 85 -5.87 -37.13 -5.15
CA GLY A 85 -4.59 -36.51 -5.50
C GLY A 85 -3.96 -35.76 -4.31
N PRO A 86 -2.63 -35.71 -4.21
CA PRO A 86 -1.92 -34.90 -3.21
C PRO A 86 -1.56 -33.50 -3.70
N ASN A 87 -2.01 -32.47 -3.01
CA ASN A 87 -1.73 -31.08 -3.40
C ASN A 87 -0.50 -30.52 -2.66
N SER A 88 -0.31 -30.89 -1.38
CA SER A 88 0.79 -30.34 -0.58
C SER A 88 1.44 -31.33 0.39
N ILE A 89 2.74 -31.15 0.62
CA ILE A 89 3.56 -31.91 1.57
C ILE A 89 4.36 -31.00 2.50
N ALA A 90 4.35 -31.31 3.80
CA ALA A 90 5.22 -30.67 4.78
C ALA A 90 5.77 -31.68 5.79
N ILE A 91 6.90 -31.33 6.40
CA ILE A 91 7.58 -32.16 7.40
C ILE A 91 7.85 -31.34 8.66
N SER A 92 7.57 -31.93 9.82
CA SER A 92 7.98 -31.41 11.13
C SER A 92 8.45 -32.54 12.03
N GLY A 93 9.71 -32.48 12.46
CA GLY A 93 10.36 -33.55 13.22
C GLY A 93 10.35 -34.86 12.44
N SER A 94 9.65 -35.88 12.95
CA SER A 94 9.55 -37.21 12.32
C SER A 94 8.22 -37.45 11.58
N ILE A 95 7.41 -36.41 11.41
CA ILE A 95 6.07 -36.51 10.82
C ILE A 95 6.06 -35.83 9.45
N VAL A 96 5.54 -36.55 8.47
CA VAL A 96 5.21 -36.05 7.13
C VAL A 96 3.69 -35.87 7.08
N ALA A 97 3.21 -34.72 6.62
CA ALA A 97 1.79 -34.46 6.41
C ALA A 97 1.54 -34.23 4.91
N ILE A 98 0.50 -34.85 4.36
CA ILE A 98 0.06 -34.71 2.97
C ILE A 98 -1.37 -34.19 2.94
N ALA A 99 -1.62 -33.11 2.21
CA ALA A 99 -2.95 -32.65 1.86
C ALA A 99 -3.46 -33.47 0.67
N VAL A 100 -4.59 -34.15 0.83
CA VAL A 100 -5.14 -35.07 -0.18
C VAL A 100 -6.59 -34.69 -0.48
N GLU A 101 -6.87 -34.37 -1.74
CA GLU A 101 -8.21 -34.05 -2.21
C GLU A 101 -9.14 -35.27 -2.28
N ALA A 102 -10.45 -35.01 -2.25
CA ALA A 102 -11.47 -36.03 -2.46
C ALA A 102 -11.85 -36.14 -3.95
N SER A 103 -12.59 -37.20 -4.32
CA SER A 103 -13.21 -37.30 -5.64
C SER A 103 -14.74 -37.32 -5.48
N PRO A 104 -15.47 -36.31 -6.00
CA PRO A 104 -14.99 -35.04 -6.57
C PRO A 104 -14.29 -34.12 -5.55
N LYS A 105 -13.46 -33.17 -6.05
CA LYS A 105 -12.63 -32.26 -5.24
C LYS A 105 -13.42 -31.29 -4.35
N GLN A 106 -14.67 -31.02 -4.71
CA GLN A 106 -15.62 -30.23 -3.90
C GLN A 106 -16.02 -30.91 -2.58
N ASN A 107 -15.76 -32.21 -2.41
CA ASN A 107 -15.99 -32.88 -1.13
C ASN A 107 -14.84 -32.60 -0.16
N ALA A 108 -15.12 -32.70 1.15
CA ALA A 108 -14.08 -32.62 2.18
C ALA A 108 -12.94 -33.64 1.92
N GLY A 109 -11.72 -33.12 1.78
CA GLY A 109 -10.49 -33.89 1.66
C GLY A 109 -9.93 -34.32 3.01
N LYS A 110 -8.64 -34.66 3.02
CA LYS A 110 -7.94 -35.14 4.22
C LYS A 110 -6.55 -34.56 4.33
N VAL A 111 -6.05 -34.55 5.57
CA VAL A 111 -4.61 -34.57 5.84
C VAL A 111 -4.22 -35.96 6.30
N VAL A 112 -3.27 -36.57 5.59
CA VAL A 112 -2.74 -37.90 5.89
C VAL A 112 -1.33 -37.77 6.43
N PHE A 113 -1.07 -38.40 7.58
CA PHE A 113 0.22 -38.37 8.25
C PHE A 113 0.99 -39.66 8.02
N PHE A 114 2.26 -39.51 7.67
CA PHE A 114 3.24 -40.58 7.52
C PHE A 114 4.46 -40.34 8.42
N ASP A 115 5.26 -41.38 8.63
CA ASP A 115 6.62 -41.23 9.16
C ASP A 115 7.62 -40.93 8.03
N LEU A 116 8.89 -40.71 8.38
CA LEU A 116 9.97 -40.42 7.42
C LEU A 116 10.32 -41.62 6.49
N ASN A 117 9.79 -42.82 6.74
CA ASN A 117 9.91 -43.97 5.84
C ASN A 117 8.74 -44.05 4.84
N GLY A 118 7.80 -43.11 4.92
CA GLY A 118 6.55 -43.12 4.16
C GLY A 118 5.60 -44.22 4.61
N ASP A 119 5.59 -44.56 5.90
CA ASP A 119 4.63 -45.49 6.48
C ASP A 119 3.49 -44.70 7.17
N TYR A 120 2.25 -45.12 6.92
CA TYR A 120 1.06 -44.44 7.44
C TYR A 120 1.02 -44.41 8.97
N VAL A 121 0.61 -43.26 9.52
CA VAL A 121 0.50 -43.02 10.96
C VAL A 121 -0.94 -42.70 11.37
N ASN A 122 -1.56 -41.69 10.77
CA ASN A 122 -2.92 -41.23 11.09
C ASN A 122 -3.52 -40.41 9.94
N GLU A 123 -4.81 -40.10 9.97
CA GLU A 123 -5.46 -39.14 9.05
C GLU A 123 -6.52 -38.33 9.78
N VAL A 124 -6.77 -37.11 9.30
CA VAL A 124 -7.85 -36.23 9.76
C VAL A 124 -8.58 -35.63 8.56
N THR A 125 -9.87 -35.37 8.70
CA THR A 125 -10.66 -34.68 7.67
C THR A 125 -10.29 -33.19 7.61
N ALA A 126 -10.19 -32.67 6.40
CA ALA A 126 -9.96 -31.25 6.09
C ALA A 126 -11.18 -30.64 5.37
N GLY A 127 -11.07 -29.42 4.85
CA GLY A 127 -12.09 -28.78 4.02
C GLY A 127 -12.14 -29.34 2.60
N ALA A 128 -12.97 -28.74 1.74
CA ALA A 128 -12.99 -29.07 0.32
C ALA A 128 -11.69 -28.59 -0.35
N LEU A 129 -11.10 -29.43 -1.19
CA LEU A 129 -9.81 -29.19 -1.85
C LEU A 129 -8.72 -28.64 -0.89
N PRO A 130 -8.18 -29.45 0.02
CA PRO A 130 -7.06 -29.04 0.84
C PRO A 130 -5.85 -28.85 -0.07
N ASP A 131 -5.49 -27.59 -0.30
CA ASP A 131 -4.52 -27.21 -1.30
C ASP A 131 -3.10 -27.17 -0.70
N MET A 132 -2.79 -26.12 0.08
CA MET A 132 -1.51 -26.02 0.78
C MET A 132 -1.59 -26.38 2.28
N LEU A 133 -0.53 -26.99 2.82
CA LEU A 133 -0.36 -27.17 4.27
C LEU A 133 1.02 -26.73 4.79
N THR A 134 1.04 -26.25 6.04
CA THR A 134 2.29 -25.84 6.70
C THR A 134 2.22 -25.96 8.22
N PHE A 135 3.34 -26.33 8.85
CA PHE A 135 3.44 -26.44 10.30
C PHE A 135 3.72 -25.08 10.94
N THR A 136 3.19 -24.89 12.14
CA THR A 136 3.70 -23.88 13.06
C THR A 136 5.16 -24.19 13.43
N PRO A 137 5.99 -23.16 13.74
CA PRO A 137 7.43 -23.35 14.02
C PRO A 137 7.76 -24.35 15.13
N ASP A 138 6.87 -24.50 16.13
CA ASP A 138 7.03 -25.45 17.23
C ASP A 138 6.50 -26.87 16.90
N GLY A 139 5.92 -27.07 15.72
CA GLY A 139 5.31 -28.32 15.27
C GLY A 139 4.03 -28.73 16.00
N MET A 140 3.47 -27.87 16.86
CA MET A 140 2.29 -28.21 17.66
C MET A 140 0.97 -28.01 16.92
N LYS A 141 0.96 -27.28 15.82
CA LYS A 141 -0.18 -27.15 14.91
C LYS A 141 0.25 -27.28 13.45
N LEU A 142 -0.67 -27.78 12.64
CA LEU A 142 -0.59 -27.79 11.18
C LEU A 142 -1.78 -27.00 10.63
N LEU A 143 -1.52 -26.07 9.72
CA LEU A 143 -2.53 -25.28 9.02
C LEU A 143 -2.71 -25.82 7.61
N VAL A 144 -3.94 -25.78 7.11
CA VAL A 144 -4.31 -26.24 5.76
C VAL A 144 -5.22 -25.20 5.15
N ALA A 145 -4.83 -24.65 3.99
CA ALA A 145 -5.71 -23.85 3.15
C ALA A 145 -6.60 -24.84 2.41
N ASN A 146 -7.92 -24.67 2.51
CA ASN A 146 -8.85 -25.49 1.74
C ASN A 146 -9.59 -24.54 0.82
N GLU A 147 -9.21 -24.59 -0.45
CA GLU A 147 -9.53 -23.60 -1.46
C GLU A 147 -11.04 -23.51 -1.68
N GLY A 148 -11.72 -24.66 -1.75
CA GLY A 148 -13.16 -24.68 -1.92
C GLY A 148 -13.63 -24.35 -3.35
N GLU A 149 -12.80 -24.64 -4.35
CA GLU A 149 -13.15 -24.36 -5.75
C GLU A 149 -14.49 -24.97 -6.20
N PRO A 150 -15.22 -24.27 -7.07
CA PRO A 150 -16.45 -24.77 -7.68
C PRO A 150 -16.20 -25.92 -8.65
N SER A 151 -17.25 -26.69 -8.94
CA SER A 151 -17.24 -27.63 -10.06
C SER A 151 -17.11 -26.88 -11.39
N ASP A 152 -16.59 -27.52 -12.44
CA ASP A 152 -16.41 -26.90 -13.77
C ASP A 152 -17.70 -26.28 -14.35
N ASP A 153 -18.86 -26.87 -14.07
CA ASP A 153 -20.17 -26.33 -14.45
C ASP A 153 -20.75 -25.27 -13.49
N TYR A 154 -19.98 -24.92 -12.46
CA TYR A 154 -20.29 -23.97 -11.38
C TYR A 154 -21.55 -24.30 -10.56
N THR A 155 -22.04 -25.54 -10.61
CA THR A 155 -23.27 -25.95 -9.89
C THR A 155 -23.05 -26.41 -8.46
N ASN A 156 -21.82 -26.79 -8.11
CA ASN A 156 -21.41 -27.16 -6.76
C ASN A 156 -20.21 -26.30 -6.35
N ASP A 157 -20.47 -25.33 -5.50
CA ASP A 157 -19.54 -24.28 -5.09
C ASP A 157 -19.42 -24.32 -3.55
N PRO A 158 -18.48 -25.12 -2.99
CA PRO A 158 -18.31 -25.24 -1.56
C PRO A 158 -17.72 -23.97 -0.94
N GLU A 159 -17.75 -23.86 0.40
CA GLU A 159 -17.10 -22.74 1.08
C GLU A 159 -15.59 -23.00 1.19
N GLY A 160 -14.79 -21.99 0.85
CA GLY A 160 -13.37 -21.96 1.19
C GLY A 160 -13.18 -21.85 2.71
N THR A 161 -12.19 -22.54 3.25
CA THR A 161 -11.97 -22.64 4.70
C THR A 161 -10.50 -22.81 5.05
N ILE A 162 -10.14 -22.66 6.33
CA ILE A 162 -8.81 -23.00 6.84
C ILE A 162 -8.94 -24.07 7.92
N SER A 163 -8.25 -25.20 7.77
CA SER A 163 -8.20 -26.25 8.80
C SER A 163 -7.01 -25.99 9.73
N VAL A 164 -7.24 -26.00 11.04
CA VAL A 164 -6.20 -25.95 12.08
C VAL A 164 -6.18 -27.29 12.80
N ILE A 165 -5.13 -28.06 12.58
CA ILE A 165 -4.92 -29.38 13.16
C ILE A 165 -4.01 -29.25 14.38
N ASP A 166 -4.54 -29.55 15.56
CA ASP A 166 -3.80 -29.60 16.82
C ASP A 166 -3.01 -30.92 16.92
N LEU A 167 -1.70 -30.80 17.13
CA LEU A 167 -0.74 -31.89 17.27
C LEU A 167 -0.03 -31.85 18.64
N SER A 168 -0.49 -31.02 19.58
CA SER A 168 0.12 -30.89 20.92
C SER A 168 0.06 -32.19 21.74
N GLY A 169 -0.94 -33.04 21.51
CA GLY A 169 -1.04 -34.41 22.05
C GLY A 169 -0.26 -35.48 21.26
N GLY A 170 0.48 -35.07 20.23
CA GLY A 170 1.12 -35.94 19.24
C GLY A 170 0.16 -36.34 18.11
N VAL A 171 0.73 -36.77 16.97
CA VAL A 171 0.00 -37.06 15.73
C VAL A 171 -1.13 -38.10 15.87
N LEU A 172 -1.01 -39.06 16.79
CA LEU A 172 -2.05 -40.06 17.05
C LEU A 172 -3.28 -39.47 17.77
N SER A 173 -3.14 -38.29 18.35
CA SER A 173 -4.21 -37.52 18.98
C SER A 173 -4.58 -36.28 18.16
N ALA A 174 -4.19 -36.24 16.88
CA ALA A 174 -4.47 -35.12 16.00
C ALA A 174 -5.97 -34.82 15.93
N SER A 175 -6.33 -33.55 16.03
CA SER A 175 -7.71 -33.09 15.90
C SER A 175 -7.80 -31.83 15.08
N ALA A 176 -8.71 -31.79 14.10
CA ALA A 176 -8.93 -30.64 13.25
C ALA A 176 -10.02 -29.71 13.82
N SER A 177 -9.84 -28.42 13.61
CA SER A 177 -10.85 -27.37 13.76
C SER A 177 -10.87 -26.52 12.49
N THR A 178 -12.00 -25.87 12.20
CA THR A 178 -12.17 -25.11 10.95
C THR A 178 -12.39 -23.64 11.25
N ILE A 179 -11.69 -22.79 10.52
CA ILE A 179 -11.93 -21.36 10.41
C ILE A 179 -12.69 -21.14 9.09
N ASN A 180 -13.77 -20.36 9.13
CA ASN A 180 -14.61 -20.06 7.97
C ASN A 180 -14.88 -18.55 7.85
N PHE A 181 -15.56 -18.16 6.78
CA PHE A 181 -15.83 -16.77 6.44
C PHE A 181 -17.28 -16.34 6.65
N ASN A 182 -18.14 -17.16 7.28
CA ASN A 182 -19.59 -16.87 7.34
C ASN A 182 -19.93 -15.55 8.05
N ALA A 183 -19.04 -15.05 8.93
CA ALA A 183 -19.17 -13.75 9.58
C ALA A 183 -19.02 -12.54 8.63
N TYR A 184 -18.66 -12.80 7.36
CA TYR A 184 -18.46 -11.82 6.30
C TYR A 184 -19.50 -11.93 5.17
N ASP A 185 -20.40 -12.92 5.17
CA ASP A 185 -21.38 -13.12 4.09
C ASP A 185 -22.33 -11.93 3.87
N ASN A 186 -22.47 -11.07 4.87
CA ASN A 186 -23.25 -9.83 4.80
C ASN A 186 -22.38 -8.56 4.68
N LYS A 187 -21.12 -8.69 4.25
CA LYS A 187 -20.12 -7.61 4.16
C LYS A 187 -19.47 -7.51 2.77
N ARG A 188 -20.14 -7.98 1.70
CA ARG A 188 -19.60 -7.95 0.33
C ARG A 188 -19.17 -6.54 -0.05
N VAL A 189 -20.08 -5.58 0.04
CA VAL A 189 -19.82 -4.20 -0.40
C VAL A 189 -18.79 -3.54 0.50
N SER A 190 -18.78 -3.87 1.78
CA SER A 190 -17.74 -3.41 2.71
C SER A 190 -16.34 -3.92 2.31
N LEU A 191 -16.20 -5.18 1.91
CA LEU A 191 -14.94 -5.76 1.45
C LEU A 191 -14.51 -5.19 0.09
N GLN A 192 -15.45 -5.04 -0.85
CA GLN A 192 -15.22 -4.39 -2.14
C GLN A 192 -14.73 -2.94 -1.97
N ASN A 193 -15.31 -2.17 -1.04
CA ASN A 193 -14.86 -0.82 -0.72
C ASN A 193 -13.43 -0.78 -0.13
N LYS A 194 -12.99 -1.87 0.51
CA LYS A 194 -11.59 -2.03 0.97
C LYS A 194 -10.65 -2.30 -0.21
N GLY A 195 -11.16 -2.73 -1.37
CA GLY A 195 -10.39 -3.13 -2.54
C GLY A 195 -10.19 -4.65 -2.65
N ILE A 196 -11.04 -5.44 -2.00
CA ILE A 196 -11.05 -6.92 -2.11
C ILE A 196 -12.06 -7.33 -3.16
N ARG A 197 -11.68 -8.24 -4.05
CA ARG A 197 -12.56 -8.71 -5.13
C ARG A 197 -13.51 -9.77 -4.58
N ILE A 198 -14.81 -9.54 -4.72
CA ILE A 198 -15.88 -10.46 -4.28
C ILE A 198 -16.97 -10.44 -5.35
N PHE A 199 -16.94 -11.43 -6.25
CA PHE A 199 -17.65 -11.43 -7.53
C PHE A 199 -18.22 -12.78 -7.98
N GLY A 200 -17.89 -13.89 -7.29
CA GLY A 200 -18.16 -15.26 -7.73
C GLY A 200 -19.60 -15.52 -8.18
N ASN A 201 -19.74 -16.33 -9.23
CA ASN A 201 -21.01 -16.68 -9.88
C ASN A 201 -21.87 -15.45 -10.26
N ASN A 202 -21.27 -14.42 -10.88
CA ASN A 202 -21.94 -13.15 -11.20
C ASN A 202 -22.58 -12.47 -9.97
N GLY A 203 -21.87 -12.51 -8.84
CA GLY A 203 -22.31 -11.96 -7.55
C GLY A 203 -23.31 -12.83 -6.78
N ALA A 204 -23.62 -14.06 -7.26
CA ALA A 204 -24.54 -14.97 -6.58
C ALA A 204 -23.90 -15.81 -5.48
N ALA A 205 -22.59 -16.08 -5.55
CA ALA A 205 -21.86 -16.80 -4.50
C ALA A 205 -21.87 -16.01 -3.19
N THR A 206 -21.92 -16.64 -2.03
CA THR A 206 -21.69 -15.92 -0.75
C THR A 206 -20.22 -15.53 -0.62
N VAL A 207 -19.87 -14.61 0.30
CA VAL A 207 -18.44 -14.32 0.57
C VAL A 207 -17.69 -15.59 0.94
N SER A 208 -18.30 -16.50 1.70
CA SER A 208 -17.64 -17.74 2.11
C SER A 208 -17.38 -18.73 0.98
N GLN A 209 -18.20 -18.74 -0.07
CA GLN A 209 -17.95 -19.52 -1.28
C GLN A 209 -16.92 -18.83 -2.18
N ASP A 210 -16.97 -17.51 -2.21
CA ASP A 210 -16.16 -16.68 -3.09
C ASP A 210 -14.73 -16.45 -2.59
N MET A 211 -14.41 -16.80 -1.34
CA MET A 211 -13.06 -16.73 -0.79
C MET A 211 -12.38 -18.09 -0.99
N GLU A 212 -11.30 -18.13 -1.76
CA GLU A 212 -10.55 -19.36 -2.07
C GLU A 212 -9.16 -19.28 -1.41
N PRO A 213 -8.92 -19.91 -0.25
CA PRO A 213 -7.60 -19.89 0.40
C PRO A 213 -6.65 -20.94 -0.21
N GLU A 214 -5.48 -20.51 -0.70
CA GLU A 214 -4.54 -21.39 -1.42
C GLU A 214 -3.24 -21.62 -0.65
N TYR A 215 -2.55 -20.57 -0.22
CA TYR A 215 -1.19 -20.62 0.33
C TYR A 215 -1.07 -19.98 1.72
N ILE A 216 -0.29 -20.59 2.62
CA ILE A 216 -0.15 -20.13 4.01
C ILE A 216 1.30 -19.84 4.39
N THR A 217 1.55 -18.69 5.02
CA THR A 217 2.79 -18.44 5.77
C THR A 217 2.52 -18.21 7.25
N VAL A 218 3.33 -18.82 8.11
CA VAL A 218 3.22 -18.70 9.57
C VAL A 218 4.36 -17.83 10.08
N LEU A 219 4.05 -16.86 10.94
CA LEU A 219 5.08 -16.02 11.56
C LEU A 219 6.02 -16.85 12.44
N GLU A 220 7.26 -16.38 12.58
CA GLU A 220 8.32 -17.06 13.34
C GLU A 220 7.94 -17.36 14.80
N ASP A 221 7.10 -16.52 15.41
CA ASP A 221 6.63 -16.73 16.79
C ASP A 221 5.43 -17.69 16.92
N GLY A 222 4.89 -18.18 15.80
CA GLY A 222 3.76 -19.10 15.75
C GLY A 222 2.42 -18.52 16.20
N THR A 223 2.32 -17.20 16.40
CA THR A 223 1.10 -16.58 16.95
C THR A 223 0.09 -16.15 15.89
N LYS A 224 0.55 -15.87 14.67
CA LYS A 224 -0.29 -15.51 13.51
C LYS A 224 0.13 -16.27 12.26
N ALA A 225 -0.80 -16.35 11.31
CA ALA A 225 -0.55 -16.77 9.95
C ALA A 225 -1.22 -15.81 8.96
N TYR A 226 -0.68 -15.78 7.74
CA TYR A 226 -1.26 -15.09 6.60
C TYR A 226 -1.61 -16.13 5.55
N VAL A 227 -2.77 -15.97 4.92
CA VAL A 227 -3.28 -16.86 3.87
C VAL A 227 -3.65 -15.99 2.68
N ASN A 228 -3.13 -16.26 1.48
CA ASN A 228 -3.62 -15.59 0.27
C ASN A 228 -4.97 -16.17 -0.14
N CYS A 229 -5.76 -15.34 -0.79
CA CYS A 229 -6.84 -15.78 -1.67
C CYS A 229 -6.61 -15.05 -2.98
N GLN A 230 -6.09 -15.76 -3.97
CA GLN A 230 -5.47 -15.18 -5.15
C GLN A 230 -6.50 -14.42 -5.98
N GLU A 231 -7.62 -15.05 -6.30
CA GLU A 231 -8.72 -14.52 -7.11
C GLU A 231 -9.31 -13.28 -6.43
N ASN A 232 -9.31 -13.25 -5.10
CA ASN A 232 -9.82 -12.13 -4.30
C ASN A 232 -8.83 -10.95 -4.20
N ASN A 233 -7.58 -11.14 -4.64
CA ASN A 233 -6.48 -10.19 -4.51
C ASN A 233 -6.27 -9.74 -3.04
N ALA A 234 -6.27 -10.71 -2.11
CA ALA A 234 -6.35 -10.44 -0.68
C ALA A 234 -5.48 -11.36 0.19
N LEU A 235 -5.17 -10.91 1.40
CA LEU A 235 -4.52 -11.69 2.47
C LEU A 235 -5.43 -11.79 3.69
N VAL A 236 -5.78 -13.01 4.09
CA VAL A 236 -6.49 -13.31 5.33
C VAL A 236 -5.48 -13.43 6.48
N VAL A 237 -5.72 -12.70 7.57
CA VAL A 237 -4.85 -12.69 8.75
C VAL A 237 -5.48 -13.53 9.85
N LEU A 238 -4.77 -14.54 10.34
CA LEU A 238 -5.23 -15.45 11.37
C LEU A 238 -4.53 -15.20 12.70
N ASN A 239 -5.30 -15.27 13.80
CA ASN A 239 -4.78 -15.45 15.15
C ASN A 239 -4.76 -16.94 15.49
N LEU A 240 -3.58 -17.50 15.73
CA LEU A 240 -3.41 -18.93 16.01
C LEU A 240 -3.52 -19.27 17.50
N THR A 241 -3.67 -18.27 18.38
CA THR A 241 -3.90 -18.50 19.81
C THR A 241 -5.34 -18.92 20.08
N ASN A 242 -6.29 -18.36 19.33
CA ASN A 242 -7.72 -18.61 19.47
C ASN A 242 -8.41 -19.07 18.17
N ASN A 243 -7.64 -19.26 17.08
CA ASN A 243 -8.11 -19.71 15.76
C ASN A 243 -9.22 -18.82 15.18
N THR A 244 -8.97 -17.51 15.06
CA THR A 244 -9.92 -16.54 14.50
C THR A 244 -9.30 -15.68 13.42
N ILE A 245 -10.09 -15.25 12.43
CA ILE A 245 -9.70 -14.20 11.47
C ILE A 245 -9.60 -12.85 12.20
N ILE A 246 -8.47 -12.17 12.05
CA ILE A 246 -8.22 -10.81 12.55
C ILE A 246 -8.72 -9.79 11.52
N ASP A 247 -8.30 -9.94 10.26
CA ASP A 247 -8.62 -9.05 9.15
C ASP A 247 -8.53 -9.79 7.80
N ILE A 248 -9.09 -9.19 6.75
CA ILE A 248 -8.85 -9.53 5.35
C ILE A 248 -8.27 -8.28 4.69
N LEU A 249 -7.02 -8.33 4.29
CA LEU A 249 -6.25 -7.18 3.80
C LEU A 249 -6.29 -7.14 2.27
N PRO A 250 -6.61 -5.99 1.65
CA PRO A 250 -6.50 -5.82 0.20
C PRO A 250 -5.03 -5.69 -0.21
N LEU A 251 -4.64 -6.32 -1.32
CA LEU A 251 -3.31 -6.10 -1.89
C LEU A 251 -3.25 -4.78 -2.69
N GLY A 252 -4.39 -4.28 -3.17
CA GLY A 252 -4.49 -3.09 -4.00
C GLY A 252 -4.11 -3.38 -5.46
N TYR A 253 -3.73 -2.34 -6.19
CA TYR A 253 -3.46 -2.44 -7.62
C TYR A 253 -2.18 -1.72 -8.01
N LYS A 254 -1.49 -2.25 -9.02
CA LYS A 254 -0.34 -1.64 -9.68
C LYS A 254 -0.82 -0.77 -10.84
N ASN A 255 -0.63 0.54 -10.75
CA ASN A 255 -1.04 1.45 -11.83
C ASN A 255 0.05 1.52 -12.92
N HIS A 256 -0.15 0.76 -14.00
CA HIS A 256 0.81 0.64 -15.11
C HIS A 256 1.00 1.96 -15.90
N LEU A 257 0.19 2.99 -15.64
CA LEU A 257 0.33 4.31 -16.25
C LEU A 257 1.19 5.28 -15.43
N LEU A 258 1.20 5.18 -14.09
CA LEU A 258 1.94 6.10 -13.22
C LEU A 258 3.35 5.61 -12.90
N GLY A 259 3.49 4.34 -12.47
CA GLY A 259 4.77 3.74 -12.05
C GLY A 259 5.13 3.91 -10.57
N THR A 260 6.38 3.61 -10.19
CA THR A 260 6.79 3.59 -8.77
C THR A 260 6.76 4.99 -8.14
N PRO A 261 6.01 5.23 -7.05
CA PRO A 261 5.99 6.52 -6.37
C PRO A 261 7.25 6.77 -5.55
N THR A 262 7.73 8.01 -5.55
CA THR A 262 8.84 8.49 -4.71
C THR A 262 8.52 9.88 -4.17
N VAL A 263 9.05 10.24 -3.01
CA VAL A 263 8.85 11.58 -2.43
C VAL A 263 10.18 12.32 -2.24
N THR A 264 10.15 13.62 -2.55
CA THR A 264 11.18 14.58 -2.13
C THR A 264 10.57 15.55 -1.12
N SER A 265 11.12 15.59 0.08
CA SER A 265 10.62 16.43 1.17
C SER A 265 11.44 17.72 1.32
N TYR A 266 10.75 18.85 1.50
CA TYR A 266 11.33 20.17 1.70
C TYR A 266 10.86 20.74 3.04
N VAL A 267 11.80 21.02 3.94
CA VAL A 267 11.50 21.62 5.24
C VAL A 267 11.36 23.14 5.07
N VAL A 268 10.14 23.59 4.79
CA VAL A 268 9.85 24.94 4.28
C VAL A 268 10.36 26.03 5.23
N ASN A 269 10.11 25.86 6.53
CA ASN A 269 10.51 26.82 7.56
C ASN A 269 12.02 26.87 7.83
N GLU A 270 12.79 25.85 7.42
CA GLU A 270 14.27 25.89 7.50
C GLU A 270 14.90 26.47 6.24
N LEU A 271 14.24 26.32 5.08
CA LEU A 271 14.72 26.79 3.79
C LEU A 271 14.56 28.31 3.59
N VAL A 272 13.75 28.95 4.43
CA VAL A 272 13.51 30.40 4.41
C VAL A 272 14.24 31.06 5.58
N ALA A 273 15.28 31.85 5.28
CA ALA A 273 16.19 32.40 6.29
C ALA A 273 15.56 33.31 7.37
N ASN A 274 14.37 33.88 7.11
CA ASN A 274 13.64 34.73 8.06
C ASN A 274 12.17 34.29 8.11
N TRP A 275 11.93 33.07 8.56
CA TRP A 275 10.58 32.54 8.69
C TRP A 275 9.75 33.41 9.65
N PRO A 276 8.50 33.81 9.30
CA PRO A 276 7.77 34.83 10.06
C PRO A 276 7.40 34.42 11.48
N GLU A 277 7.55 35.35 12.41
CA GLU A 277 6.97 35.27 13.76
C GLU A 277 5.50 35.74 13.74
N LEU A 278 4.60 34.93 14.27
CA LEU A 278 3.17 35.27 14.42
C LEU A 278 2.91 36.09 15.68
N GLY A 279 3.66 35.84 16.74
CA GLY A 279 3.53 36.52 18.02
C GLY A 279 4.18 35.73 19.16
N THR A 280 4.25 36.35 20.33
CA THR A 280 4.71 35.69 21.55
C THR A 280 3.51 35.05 22.27
N PRO A 281 3.60 33.78 22.71
CA PRO A 281 2.55 33.16 23.51
C PRO A 281 2.10 34.03 24.68
N ALA A 282 0.79 34.07 24.93
CA ALA A 282 0.19 34.82 26.04
C ALA A 282 0.52 34.25 27.43
N TYR A 283 0.97 32.98 27.47
CA TYR A 283 1.37 32.21 28.65
C TYR A 283 2.60 31.32 28.33
N ASP A 284 3.08 30.51 29.28
CA ASP A 284 4.33 29.71 29.23
C ASP A 284 5.64 30.47 29.47
N GLY A 285 5.62 31.67 30.09
CA GLY A 285 6.83 32.31 30.62
C GLY A 285 7.77 32.91 29.56
N GLY A 286 7.25 33.32 28.41
CA GLY A 286 8.04 33.94 27.34
C GLY A 286 8.84 32.92 26.52
N GLN A 287 8.24 31.77 26.21
CA GLN A 287 8.69 30.87 25.14
C GLN A 287 9.06 31.65 23.86
N ALA A 288 9.87 31.02 23.01
CA ALA A 288 10.20 31.59 21.71
C ALA A 288 8.92 32.01 20.96
N PRO A 289 8.96 33.12 20.18
CA PRO A 289 7.83 33.52 19.35
C PRO A 289 7.29 32.34 18.54
N VAL A 290 5.97 32.20 18.48
CA VAL A 290 5.35 31.21 17.62
C VAL A 290 5.60 31.61 16.19
N LEU A 291 6.12 30.67 15.40
CA LEU A 291 6.41 30.90 14.00
C LEU A 291 5.20 30.55 13.13
N LEU A 292 5.21 31.04 11.89
CA LEU A 292 4.24 30.64 10.89
C LEU A 292 4.28 29.11 10.70
N GLY A 293 3.12 28.49 10.52
CA GLY A 293 2.97 27.05 10.41
C GLY A 293 1.47 26.75 10.37
N GLY A 294 1.09 25.57 10.84
CA GLY A 294 -0.31 25.19 10.98
C GLY A 294 -0.97 24.81 9.66
N PHE A 295 -0.20 24.51 8.60
CA PHE A 295 -0.72 24.46 7.23
C PHE A 295 -1.60 23.23 6.98
N SER A 296 -2.90 23.43 7.05
CA SER A 296 -3.90 22.38 6.81
C SER A 296 -4.30 22.25 5.35
N GLY A 297 -4.28 23.33 4.56
CA GLY A 297 -4.75 23.30 3.17
C GLY A 297 -3.67 23.74 2.18
N LEU A 298 -3.72 23.22 0.95
CA LEU A 298 -2.74 23.53 -0.10
C LEU A 298 -3.39 23.70 -1.49
N PHE A 299 -2.97 24.72 -2.22
CA PHE A 299 -3.40 24.96 -3.60
C PHE A 299 -2.19 25.27 -4.49
N TYR A 300 -2.13 24.64 -5.66
CA TYR A 300 -1.11 24.91 -6.69
C TYR A 300 -1.61 25.95 -7.69
N ASP A 301 -0.90 27.07 -7.79
CA ASP A 301 -1.20 28.15 -8.72
C ASP A 301 -0.53 27.91 -10.07
N ALA A 302 -1.22 27.15 -10.93
CA ALA A 302 -0.72 26.83 -12.27
C ALA A 302 -0.46 28.07 -13.14
N VAL A 303 -1.20 29.16 -12.93
CA VAL A 303 -1.10 30.39 -13.74
C VAL A 303 0.20 31.14 -13.45
N ASN A 304 0.60 31.21 -12.19
CA ASN A 304 1.83 31.90 -11.79
C ASN A 304 3.05 30.98 -11.67
N SER A 305 2.86 29.68 -11.84
CA SER A 305 3.95 28.70 -11.85
C SER A 305 4.64 28.60 -13.20
N THR A 306 5.89 28.15 -13.17
CA THR A 306 6.69 27.83 -14.36
C THR A 306 7.19 26.39 -14.28
N ALA A 307 7.94 25.92 -15.27
CA ALA A 307 8.53 24.58 -15.23
C ALA A 307 9.51 24.36 -14.06
N THR A 308 10.06 25.44 -13.49
CA THR A 308 11.04 25.37 -12.39
C THR A 308 10.53 25.95 -11.08
N ASP A 309 9.70 26.98 -11.13
CA ASP A 309 9.18 27.68 -9.95
C ASP A 309 7.71 27.35 -9.77
N TYR A 310 7.39 26.56 -8.74
CA TYR A 310 6.03 26.14 -8.41
C TYR A 310 5.51 27.03 -7.29
N VAL A 311 4.38 27.69 -7.56
CA VAL A 311 3.74 28.64 -6.65
C VAL A 311 2.59 27.96 -5.94
N PHE A 312 2.58 28.07 -4.62
CA PHE A 312 1.58 27.49 -3.75
C PHE A 312 0.89 28.55 -2.90
N TYR A 313 -0.38 28.32 -2.60
CA TYR A 313 -1.08 28.95 -1.49
C TYR A 313 -1.38 27.89 -0.43
N ALA A 314 -1.04 28.16 0.81
CA ALA A 314 -1.43 27.34 1.94
C ALA A 314 -2.26 28.18 2.92
N ILE A 315 -3.09 27.51 3.71
CA ILE A 315 -3.88 28.16 4.77
C ILE A 315 -3.55 27.50 6.10
N PRO A 316 -3.20 28.27 7.15
CA PRO A 316 -3.13 27.73 8.49
C PRO A 316 -4.53 27.52 9.10
N ASP A 317 -4.62 26.59 10.05
CA ASP A 317 -5.79 26.31 10.87
C ASP A 317 -6.23 27.50 11.79
N ARG A 318 -6.97 27.19 12.87
CA ARG A 318 -7.41 28.15 13.92
C ARG A 318 -6.29 28.92 14.64
N GLY A 319 -5.02 28.63 14.37
CA GLY A 319 -3.92 29.32 15.00
C GLY A 319 -3.45 28.68 16.30
N PRO A 320 -2.32 29.16 16.85
CA PRO A 320 -1.65 28.57 18.00
C PRO A 320 -2.53 28.33 19.23
N ASN A 321 -2.79 27.07 19.53
CA ASN A 321 -3.63 26.59 20.62
C ASN A 321 -2.95 25.44 21.39
N ALA A 322 -3.57 25.04 22.49
CA ALA A 322 -3.24 23.81 23.23
C ALA A 322 -4.41 22.82 23.15
N ASP A 323 -4.18 21.62 23.67
CA ASP A 323 -5.20 20.58 23.81
C ASP A 323 -6.45 21.10 24.53
N ALA A 324 -7.61 20.56 24.14
CA ALA A 324 -8.87 20.87 24.79
C ALA A 324 -8.85 20.43 26.26
N VAL A 325 -9.30 21.32 27.15
CA VAL A 325 -9.50 21.00 28.56
C VAL A 325 -10.94 20.56 28.76
N SER A 326 -11.14 19.40 29.40
CA SER A 326 -12.49 18.88 29.60
C SER A 326 -13.34 19.87 30.39
N GLY A 327 -14.52 20.21 29.87
CA GLY A 327 -15.46 21.09 30.58
C GLY A 327 -15.89 20.52 31.94
N SER A 328 -15.84 19.19 32.08
CA SER A 328 -16.14 18.47 33.32
C SER A 328 -15.04 18.55 34.38
N SER A 329 -13.81 18.88 34.00
CA SER A 329 -12.64 18.95 34.91
C SER A 329 -12.35 20.35 35.44
N VAL A 330 -13.17 21.35 35.10
CA VAL A 330 -13.00 22.74 35.53
C VAL A 330 -14.11 23.19 36.50
N THR A 331 -13.81 24.21 37.30
CA THR A 331 -14.74 24.87 38.23
C THR A 331 -14.89 26.35 37.87
N PRO A 332 -16.11 26.84 37.59
CA PRO A 332 -17.35 26.08 37.49
C PRO A 332 -17.31 25.11 36.29
N THR A 333 -18.08 24.02 36.37
CA THR A 333 -18.18 23.05 35.27
C THR A 333 -18.74 23.71 34.02
N SER A 334 -18.09 23.45 32.88
CA SER A 334 -18.55 23.88 31.56
C SER A 334 -19.24 22.74 30.81
N THR A 335 -20.29 23.07 30.06
CA THR A 335 -21.00 22.10 29.20
C THR A 335 -20.22 21.75 27.94
N LYS A 336 -19.24 22.59 27.58
CA LYS A 336 -18.35 22.41 26.44
C LYS A 336 -16.91 22.42 26.92
N ASN A 337 -16.04 21.73 26.20
CA ASN A 337 -14.61 21.79 26.51
C ASN A 337 -14.09 23.21 26.35
N LEU A 338 -13.04 23.55 27.10
CA LEU A 338 -12.32 24.80 26.93
C LEU A 338 -11.24 24.59 25.87
N ARG A 339 -11.05 25.59 25.00
CA ARG A 339 -9.97 25.61 24.00
C ARG A 339 -8.97 26.71 24.35
N PRO A 340 -7.77 26.37 24.88
CA PRO A 340 -6.78 27.38 25.25
C PRO A 340 -6.02 27.90 24.03
N PHE A 341 -6.07 29.20 23.78
CA PHE A 341 -5.30 29.88 22.72
C PHE A 341 -4.00 30.47 23.27
N LYS A 342 -2.87 30.11 22.63
CA LYS A 342 -1.56 30.73 22.90
C LYS A 342 -1.48 32.11 22.29
N LEU A 343 -2.07 32.31 21.11
CA LEU A 343 -2.21 33.62 20.46
C LEU A 343 -3.70 33.98 20.27
N PRO A 344 -4.39 34.51 21.30
CA PRO A 344 -5.82 34.85 21.23
C PRO A 344 -6.22 35.84 20.13
N ASP A 345 -5.28 36.69 19.71
CA ASP A 345 -5.43 37.71 18.68
C ASP A 345 -4.90 37.26 17.31
N TYR A 346 -4.63 35.95 17.14
CA TYR A 346 -4.27 35.39 15.84
C TYR A 346 -5.34 35.75 14.79
N GLN A 347 -4.88 36.30 13.68
CA GLN A 347 -5.69 36.57 12.50
C GLN A 347 -5.42 35.50 11.43
N GLY A 348 -6.49 34.88 10.94
CA GLY A 348 -6.44 33.92 9.85
C GLY A 348 -5.85 34.55 8.58
N ARG A 349 -5.14 33.74 7.80
CA ARG A 349 -4.38 34.24 6.64
C ARG A 349 -4.19 33.16 5.59
N ILE A 350 -3.98 33.57 4.35
CA ILE A 350 -3.51 32.69 3.27
C ILE A 350 -2.04 33.03 3.00
N VAL A 351 -1.20 32.01 2.88
CA VAL A 351 0.24 32.13 2.73
C VAL A 351 0.65 31.73 1.34
N LYS A 352 1.36 32.61 0.63
CA LYS A 352 1.89 32.34 -0.69
C LYS A 352 3.37 32.05 -0.61
N PHE A 353 3.82 30.93 -1.17
CA PHE A 353 5.25 30.62 -1.29
C PHE A 353 5.58 29.97 -2.64
N THR A 354 6.86 30.00 -3.01
CA THR A 354 7.37 29.45 -4.27
C THR A 354 8.47 28.43 -3.97
N LEU A 355 8.36 27.22 -4.52
CA LEU A 355 9.41 26.21 -4.56
C LEU A 355 10.12 26.26 -5.92
N ASN A 356 11.43 26.47 -5.91
CA ASN A 356 12.25 26.23 -7.10
C ASN A 356 12.68 24.76 -7.15
N LYS A 357 12.03 23.95 -8.01
CA LYS A 357 12.26 22.49 -8.12
C LYS A 357 13.69 22.10 -8.52
N THR A 358 14.45 23.00 -9.15
CA THR A 358 15.82 22.70 -9.55
C THR A 358 16.82 22.86 -8.40
N THR A 359 16.66 23.88 -7.58
CA THR A 359 17.59 24.21 -6.48
C THR A 359 17.10 23.73 -5.12
N GLY A 360 15.81 23.41 -4.99
CA GLY A 360 15.15 23.13 -3.72
C GLY A 360 14.93 24.37 -2.85
N ALA A 361 15.22 25.57 -3.36
CA ALA A 361 15.00 26.81 -2.61
C ALA A 361 13.50 27.09 -2.47
N VAL A 362 13.09 27.52 -1.29
CA VAL A 362 11.73 27.99 -1.02
C VAL A 362 11.77 29.49 -0.71
N ALA A 363 10.85 30.24 -1.29
CA ALA A 363 10.69 31.66 -1.04
C ALA A 363 9.27 31.94 -0.53
N LEU A 364 9.15 32.53 0.66
CA LEU A 364 7.89 33.07 1.14
C LEU A 364 7.58 34.37 0.37
N ASN A 365 6.46 34.41 -0.35
CA ASN A 365 6.11 35.52 -1.21
C ASN A 365 5.17 36.53 -0.54
N ASP A 366 4.12 36.06 0.13
CA ASP A 366 3.09 36.92 0.68
C ASP A 366 2.29 36.26 1.82
N GLN A 367 1.63 37.09 2.64
CA GLN A 367 0.63 36.68 3.64
C GLN A 367 -0.62 37.56 3.50
N ILE A 368 -1.72 36.97 3.06
CA ILE A 368 -2.99 37.65 2.82
C ILE A 368 -3.86 37.49 4.08
N LEU A 369 -4.05 38.57 4.83
CA LEU A 369 -4.83 38.56 6.06
C LEU A 369 -6.33 38.51 5.77
N LEU A 370 -7.06 37.65 6.48
CA LEU A 370 -8.50 37.47 6.31
C LEU A 370 -9.31 38.46 7.15
N THR A 371 -10.27 39.12 6.53
CA THR A 371 -11.15 40.09 7.18
C THR A 371 -12.61 39.83 6.86
N ARG A 372 -13.52 40.35 7.69
CA ARG A 372 -14.96 40.33 7.43
C ARG A 372 -15.33 41.19 6.22
N LYS A 373 -16.64 41.21 5.88
CA LYS A 373 -17.21 41.96 4.74
C LYS A 373 -16.92 43.47 4.76
N ASP A 374 -16.55 44.02 5.91
CA ASP A 374 -16.17 45.43 6.05
C ASP A 374 -14.72 45.73 5.59
N GLY A 375 -13.92 44.70 5.30
CA GLY A 375 -12.53 44.82 4.85
C GLY A 375 -11.54 45.24 5.93
N VAL A 376 -11.97 45.33 7.20
CA VAL A 376 -11.14 45.85 8.30
C VAL A 376 -11.19 45.01 9.56
N THR A 377 -12.31 44.36 9.87
CA THR A 377 -12.44 43.53 11.07
C THR A 377 -11.75 42.19 10.83
N PRO A 378 -10.72 41.81 11.61
CA PRO A 378 -10.05 40.52 11.48
C PRO A 378 -11.01 39.34 11.67
N ILE A 379 -10.73 38.25 10.96
CA ILE A 379 -11.27 36.94 11.29
C ILE A 379 -10.21 36.20 12.12
N SER A 380 -10.56 35.82 13.35
CA SER A 380 -9.68 35.06 14.22
C SER A 380 -9.93 33.55 14.11
N GLY A 381 -9.16 32.72 14.80
CA GLY A 381 -9.45 31.30 14.92
C GLY A 381 -10.27 30.93 16.15
N LYS A 382 -11.03 31.85 16.73
CA LYS A 382 -11.92 31.53 17.86
C LYS A 382 -13.25 30.97 17.35
N GLY A 383 -13.85 30.04 18.11
CA GLY A 383 -15.18 29.50 17.82
C GLY A 383 -16.27 30.57 17.72
N ASN A 384 -17.44 30.20 17.19
CA ASN A 384 -18.47 31.15 16.79
C ASN A 384 -19.68 31.24 17.72
N ILE A 385 -20.15 30.10 18.26
CA ILE A 385 -21.43 29.99 18.97
C ILE A 385 -21.21 29.52 20.40
N SER A 386 -21.54 30.41 21.34
CA SER A 386 -21.59 30.12 22.77
C SER A 386 -22.51 28.93 23.09
N GLY A 387 -21.95 27.95 23.82
CA GLY A 387 -22.65 26.75 24.28
C GLY A 387 -22.85 25.66 23.22
N PHE A 388 -22.38 25.89 22.00
CA PHE A 388 -22.33 24.87 20.94
C PHE A 388 -20.88 24.53 20.58
N ASP A 389 -20.05 25.55 20.35
CA ASP A 389 -18.61 25.37 20.11
C ASP A 389 -17.85 25.26 21.45
N GLU A 390 -16.60 24.81 21.39
CA GLU A 390 -15.68 24.87 22.55
C GLU A 390 -15.57 26.30 23.06
N VAL A 391 -15.41 26.47 24.38
CA VAL A 391 -15.27 27.80 25.00
C VAL A 391 -13.86 28.30 24.72
N PRO A 392 -13.67 29.38 23.93
CA PRO A 392 -12.34 29.92 23.68
C PRO A 392 -11.84 30.53 24.99
N VAL A 393 -10.65 30.10 25.43
CA VAL A 393 -10.03 30.59 26.65
C VAL A 393 -8.57 30.94 26.42
N THR A 394 -8.02 31.73 27.33
CA THR A 394 -6.57 31.82 27.58
C THR A 394 -6.34 31.49 29.06
N TYR A 395 -5.10 31.40 29.54
CA TYR A 395 -4.88 31.19 30.96
C TYR A 395 -3.75 32.07 31.50
N THR A 396 -3.67 32.14 32.82
CA THR A 396 -2.75 33.04 33.53
C THR A 396 -1.35 32.44 33.58
N ASP A 397 -0.33 33.23 33.24
CA ASP A 397 1.00 33.00 33.79
C ASP A 397 1.39 34.14 34.74
N ALA A 398 2.54 34.03 35.40
CA ALA A 398 2.99 35.05 36.36
C ALA A 398 3.19 36.46 35.76
N SER A 399 3.10 36.62 34.44
CA SER A 399 3.39 37.85 33.70
C SER A 399 2.18 38.57 33.10
N THR A 400 1.01 37.91 33.00
CA THR A 400 -0.20 38.47 32.37
C THR A 400 -1.33 38.64 33.38
N ALA A 401 -1.78 39.88 33.62
CA ALA A 401 -2.80 40.18 34.62
C ALA A 401 -4.22 40.12 34.03
N TYR A 402 -5.03 39.19 34.54
CA TYR A 402 -6.48 39.12 34.30
C TYR A 402 -7.25 39.47 35.58
N THR A 403 -8.40 40.12 35.43
CA THR A 403 -9.18 40.61 36.59
C THR A 403 -10.11 39.57 37.19
N ASN A 404 -10.46 38.55 36.41
CA ASN A 404 -11.41 37.50 36.79
C ASN A 404 -10.68 36.14 36.83
N SER A 405 -11.37 35.12 37.35
CA SER A 405 -10.94 33.72 37.32
C SER A 405 -12.16 32.94 36.86
N ASP A 406 -12.31 32.80 35.54
CA ASP A 406 -13.56 32.31 34.95
C ASP A 406 -13.69 30.79 35.13
N TYR A 407 -12.58 30.06 34.95
CA TYR A 407 -12.49 28.61 35.18
C TYR A 407 -11.19 28.22 35.88
N VAL A 408 -11.24 27.18 36.72
CA VAL A 408 -10.06 26.61 37.39
C VAL A 408 -10.07 25.10 37.25
N ASP A 409 -8.98 24.49 36.77
CA ASP A 409 -8.88 23.03 36.68
C ASP A 409 -8.36 22.36 37.96
N GLY A 410 -8.29 21.03 37.95
CA GLY A 410 -7.79 20.23 39.08
C GLY A 410 -6.31 20.45 39.42
N SER A 411 -5.53 21.05 38.52
CA SER A 411 -4.14 21.44 38.73
C SER A 411 -3.98 22.86 39.29
N SER A 412 -5.10 23.55 39.55
CA SER A 412 -5.17 24.97 39.95
C SER A 412 -4.77 25.95 38.84
N GLU A 413 -4.77 25.51 37.58
CA GLU A 413 -4.59 26.39 36.43
C GLU A 413 -5.84 27.23 36.23
N VAL A 414 -5.67 28.52 35.95
CA VAL A 414 -6.78 29.49 35.88
C VAL A 414 -6.96 29.96 34.45
N TYR A 415 -8.09 29.58 33.85
CA TYR A 415 -8.49 29.96 32.50
C TYR A 415 -9.46 31.14 32.52
N HIS A 416 -9.30 32.02 31.53
CA HIS A 416 -10.09 33.22 31.29
C HIS A 416 -10.83 33.09 29.98
N GLU A 417 -12.13 33.33 30.01
CA GLU A 417 -12.98 33.23 28.83
C GLU A 417 -12.68 34.38 27.86
N LEU A 418 -12.52 34.02 26.59
CA LEU A 418 -12.35 34.96 25.49
C LEU A 418 -13.68 35.17 24.77
N PRO A 419 -13.92 36.33 24.14
CA PRO A 419 -15.08 36.50 23.29
C PRO A 419 -15.06 35.53 22.10
N TYR A 420 -16.20 34.90 21.83
CA TYR A 420 -16.46 34.19 20.58
C TYR A 420 -16.35 35.16 19.38
N ASP A 421 -15.90 34.65 18.23
CA ASP A 421 -15.85 35.39 16.98
C ASP A 421 -16.91 34.84 16.03
N ALA A 422 -17.96 35.59 15.70
CA ALA A 422 -19.05 35.10 14.85
C ALA A 422 -18.61 34.59 13.45
N TYR A 423 -17.42 34.99 12.98
CA TYR A 423 -16.84 34.59 11.70
C TYR A 423 -15.51 33.86 11.84
N GLY A 424 -15.06 33.60 13.08
CA GLY A 424 -13.83 32.88 13.31
C GLY A 424 -13.83 31.50 12.67
N GLY A 425 -12.67 31.05 12.20
CA GLY A 425 -12.57 29.86 11.38
C GLY A 425 -11.38 29.01 11.80
N ASP A 426 -11.61 27.70 11.71
CA ASP A 426 -10.61 26.68 11.85
C ASP A 426 -10.33 26.11 10.47
N PHE A 427 -9.46 26.80 9.72
CA PHE A 427 -9.41 26.65 8.28
C PHE A 427 -8.59 25.43 7.84
N GLU A 428 -9.22 24.50 7.14
CA GLU A 428 -8.55 23.25 6.74
C GLU A 428 -8.20 23.18 5.25
N GLY A 429 -9.00 23.80 4.37
CA GLY A 429 -8.79 23.75 2.92
C GLY A 429 -8.70 25.13 2.28
N VAL A 430 -7.99 25.24 1.15
CA VAL A 430 -7.93 26.48 0.36
C VAL A 430 -7.92 26.20 -1.14
N LEU A 431 -8.63 27.02 -1.92
CA LEU A 431 -8.52 27.02 -3.39
C LEU A 431 -8.76 28.41 -3.98
N ILE A 432 -8.46 28.56 -5.28
CA ILE A 432 -8.77 29.75 -6.07
C ILE A 432 -9.73 29.35 -7.18
N ASP A 433 -10.87 30.04 -7.30
CA ASP A 433 -11.80 29.83 -8.40
C ASP A 433 -11.37 30.55 -9.70
N LYS A 434 -12.06 30.26 -10.81
CA LYS A 434 -11.76 30.86 -12.12
C LYS A 434 -11.89 32.39 -12.16
N ASP A 435 -12.61 32.99 -11.20
CA ASP A 435 -12.83 34.42 -11.10
C ASP A 435 -11.82 35.08 -10.13
N GLY A 436 -10.92 34.29 -9.55
CA GLY A 436 -9.84 34.72 -8.68
C GLY A 436 -10.23 34.82 -7.19
N TYR A 437 -11.42 34.38 -6.80
CA TYR A 437 -11.78 34.36 -5.38
C TYR A 437 -11.08 33.21 -4.66
N PHE A 438 -10.62 33.49 -3.44
CA PHE A 438 -10.19 32.44 -2.54
C PHE A 438 -11.40 31.78 -1.88
N TRP A 439 -11.35 30.47 -1.73
CA TRP A 439 -12.32 29.71 -0.96
C TRP A 439 -11.63 28.93 0.14
N ALA A 440 -12.30 28.77 1.28
CA ALA A 440 -11.81 27.98 2.40
C ALA A 440 -12.95 27.25 3.11
N CYS A 441 -12.64 26.14 3.77
CA CYS A 441 -13.57 25.39 4.63
C CYS A 441 -13.15 25.44 6.10
N ASP A 442 -13.98 24.90 7.00
CA ASP A 442 -13.90 25.14 8.46
C ASP A 442 -14.22 23.87 9.27
N GLU A 443 -13.34 23.51 10.20
CA GLU A 443 -13.45 22.34 11.08
C GLU A 443 -14.29 22.64 12.35
N TYR A 444 -14.35 23.89 12.82
CA TYR A 444 -15.20 24.24 13.97
C TYR A 444 -16.65 23.91 13.72
N ARG A 445 -17.07 24.03 12.48
CA ARG A 445 -18.36 23.58 11.97
C ARG A 445 -18.28 23.59 10.46
N PRO A 446 -19.00 22.69 9.78
CA PRO A 446 -19.03 22.71 8.32
C PRO A 446 -19.48 24.08 7.83
N ALA A 447 -18.55 24.86 7.31
CA ALA A 447 -18.81 26.16 6.72
C ALA A 447 -17.86 26.37 5.54
N ILE A 448 -18.31 27.15 4.57
CA ILE A 448 -17.54 27.46 3.36
C ILE A 448 -17.47 28.98 3.23
N TYR A 449 -16.26 29.51 3.07
CA TYR A 449 -15.98 30.93 2.98
C TYR A 449 -15.55 31.28 1.57
N LYS A 450 -16.02 32.42 1.06
CA LYS A 450 -15.56 33.03 -0.19
C LYS A 450 -14.91 34.38 0.12
N PHE A 451 -13.67 34.58 -0.30
CA PHE A 451 -12.90 35.80 -0.09
C PHE A 451 -12.45 36.41 -1.42
N GLN A 452 -12.38 37.74 -1.47
CA GLN A 452 -11.69 38.45 -2.54
C GLN A 452 -10.18 38.11 -2.53
N PRO A 453 -9.46 38.34 -3.64
CA PRO A 453 -8.01 38.15 -3.70
C PRO A 453 -7.20 38.86 -2.60
N ASN A 454 -7.76 39.89 -1.96
CA ASN A 454 -7.12 40.65 -0.89
C ASN A 454 -7.47 40.14 0.53
N GLY A 455 -8.20 39.02 0.66
CA GLY A 455 -8.60 38.44 1.95
C GLY A 455 -9.91 38.99 2.54
N THR A 456 -10.60 39.90 1.86
CA THR A 456 -11.92 40.41 2.32
C THR A 456 -13.04 39.39 2.07
N LEU A 457 -13.80 39.03 3.10
CA LEU A 457 -14.94 38.11 2.99
C LEU A 457 -16.01 38.65 2.03
N VAL A 458 -16.44 37.80 1.11
CA VAL A 458 -17.58 38.03 0.20
C VAL A 458 -18.84 37.43 0.81
N GLU A 459 -18.78 36.15 1.19
CA GLU A 459 -19.87 35.44 1.86
C GLU A 459 -19.33 34.23 2.66
N ARG A 460 -20.07 33.81 3.68
CA ARG A 460 -19.88 32.53 4.39
C ARG A 460 -21.16 31.72 4.30
N TYR A 461 -21.08 30.46 3.92
CA TYR A 461 -22.19 29.53 3.83
C TYR A 461 -22.14 28.53 5.00
N VAL A 462 -23.26 28.35 5.70
CA VAL A 462 -23.38 27.52 6.89
C VAL A 462 -24.65 26.64 6.81
N PRO A 463 -24.76 25.57 7.61
CA PRO A 463 -25.94 24.73 7.68
C PRO A 463 -27.20 25.50 8.07
N SER A 464 -28.32 25.11 7.47
CA SER A 464 -29.63 25.60 7.84
C SER A 464 -29.89 25.35 9.34
N GLY A 465 -30.38 26.36 10.05
CA GLY A 465 -30.60 26.30 11.50
C GLY A 465 -29.41 26.73 12.36
N THR A 466 -28.26 27.09 11.77
CA THR A 466 -27.06 27.54 12.51
C THR A 466 -27.36 28.70 13.46
N SER A 467 -28.19 29.67 13.07
CA SER A 467 -28.58 30.78 13.94
C SER A 467 -29.36 30.37 15.18
N LEU A 468 -29.95 29.18 15.20
CA LEU A 468 -30.73 28.66 16.33
C LEU A 468 -29.90 27.80 17.30
N LEU A 469 -28.64 27.52 16.97
CA LEU A 469 -27.74 26.73 17.82
C LEU A 469 -27.23 27.51 19.04
N GLY A 470 -26.70 26.78 20.03
CA GLY A 470 -26.12 27.33 21.25
C GLY A 470 -27.13 27.77 22.29
N THR A 471 -26.68 28.58 23.26
CA THR A 471 -27.53 29.04 24.37
C THR A 471 -28.40 30.26 24.02
N ASN A 472 -28.07 30.98 22.93
CA ASN A 472 -28.70 32.24 22.57
C ASN A 472 -28.99 32.29 21.06
N PRO A 473 -30.19 31.88 20.61
CA PRO A 473 -30.60 32.00 19.22
C PRO A 473 -30.44 33.42 18.68
N GLN A 474 -29.94 33.54 17.45
CA GLN A 474 -29.68 34.78 16.74
C GLN A 474 -30.58 34.92 15.50
N PRO A 475 -30.68 36.10 14.88
CA PRO A 475 -31.30 36.23 13.58
C PRO A 475 -30.56 35.42 12.50
N VAL A 476 -31.31 34.81 11.58
CA VAL A 476 -30.77 34.17 10.36
C VAL A 476 -29.85 35.15 9.63
N GLY A 477 -28.68 34.69 9.20
CA GLY A 477 -27.66 35.53 8.55
C GLY A 477 -26.58 36.06 9.51
N THR A 478 -26.75 35.92 10.83
CA THR A 478 -25.74 36.40 11.81
C THR A 478 -24.38 35.76 11.60
N TYR A 479 -24.37 34.46 11.32
CA TYR A 479 -23.17 33.64 11.17
C TYR A 479 -22.79 33.36 9.71
N GLY A 480 -23.51 33.93 8.74
CA GLY A 480 -23.40 33.59 7.33
C GLY A 480 -24.75 33.18 6.72
N ALA A 481 -24.76 32.94 5.41
CA ALA A 481 -25.91 32.45 4.68
C ALA A 481 -26.21 30.97 5.04
N GLU A 482 -27.40 30.73 5.56
CA GLU A 482 -27.87 29.39 5.94
C GLU A 482 -28.41 28.63 4.72
N THR A 483 -27.50 28.10 3.89
CA THR A 483 -27.84 27.39 2.64
C THR A 483 -27.48 25.91 2.65
N LEU A 484 -26.56 25.48 3.51
CA LEU A 484 -26.10 24.08 3.53
C LEU A 484 -27.15 23.18 4.21
N PRO A 485 -27.15 21.86 3.94
CA PRO A 485 -28.08 20.94 4.60
C PRO A 485 -27.92 20.95 6.12
N GLU A 486 -29.04 20.92 6.85
CA GLU A 486 -29.07 20.99 8.33
C GLU A 486 -28.25 19.88 8.99
N VAL A 487 -28.17 18.70 8.36
CA VAL A 487 -27.50 17.51 8.92
C VAL A 487 -26.03 17.75 9.25
N TYR A 488 -25.35 18.66 8.54
CA TYR A 488 -23.96 19.03 8.82
C TYR A 488 -23.76 19.71 10.19
N SER A 489 -24.84 20.22 10.82
CA SER A 489 -24.78 20.70 12.21
C SER A 489 -24.60 19.56 13.22
N LYS A 490 -24.74 18.29 12.82
CA LYS A 490 -24.56 17.11 13.68
C LYS A 490 -23.10 16.59 13.69
N ARG A 491 -22.14 17.37 13.24
CA ARG A 491 -20.71 17.02 13.26
C ARG A 491 -20.18 16.77 14.69
N TRP A 492 -19.08 16.04 14.84
CA TRP A 492 -18.42 15.89 16.16
C TRP A 492 -17.70 17.20 16.50
N ASP A 493 -17.57 17.56 17.77
CA ASP A 493 -16.77 18.74 18.13
C ASP A 493 -15.36 18.66 17.52
N ASN A 494 -14.97 19.72 16.80
CA ASN A 494 -13.70 19.80 16.08
C ASN A 494 -13.53 18.72 14.99
N ARG A 495 -14.57 18.48 14.18
CA ARG A 495 -14.59 17.53 13.04
C ARG A 495 -15.52 18.03 11.92
N GLY A 496 -15.29 19.25 11.45
CA GLY A 496 -16.10 19.93 10.42
C GLY A 496 -15.72 19.55 9.00
N PHE A 497 -15.74 20.52 8.07
CA PHE A 497 -15.24 20.29 6.71
C PHE A 497 -13.71 20.36 6.72
N GLU A 498 -13.08 19.28 6.26
CA GLU A 498 -11.63 19.16 6.18
C GLU A 498 -11.10 19.65 4.83
N ALA A 499 -11.81 19.31 3.74
CA ALA A 499 -11.29 19.50 2.40
C ALA A 499 -12.23 20.37 1.56
N ILE A 500 -11.64 21.08 0.60
CA ILE A 500 -12.37 21.83 -0.41
C ILE A 500 -11.73 21.68 -1.80
N ALA A 501 -12.54 21.37 -2.81
CA ALA A 501 -12.10 21.17 -4.18
C ALA A 501 -13.01 21.90 -5.17
N TYR A 502 -12.50 22.30 -6.34
CA TYR A 502 -13.23 23.13 -7.28
C TYR A 502 -13.27 22.54 -8.69
N ASP A 503 -14.48 22.28 -9.17
CA ASP A 503 -14.76 21.95 -10.56
C ASP A 503 -14.92 23.25 -11.35
N GLU A 504 -13.89 23.60 -12.10
CA GLU A 504 -13.85 24.81 -12.91
C GLU A 504 -14.90 24.83 -14.03
N VAL A 505 -15.18 23.67 -14.62
CA VAL A 505 -16.06 23.54 -15.79
C VAL A 505 -17.52 23.77 -15.40
N ASN A 506 -17.94 23.13 -14.30
CA ASN A 506 -19.31 23.23 -13.81
C ASN A 506 -19.52 24.37 -12.80
N HIS A 507 -18.43 25.01 -12.38
CA HIS A 507 -18.41 26.07 -11.38
C HIS A 507 -19.03 25.62 -10.05
N VAL A 508 -18.57 24.46 -9.57
CA VAL A 508 -19.03 23.81 -8.32
C VAL A 508 -17.86 23.72 -7.35
N VAL A 509 -18.10 24.12 -6.10
CA VAL A 509 -17.18 23.93 -4.98
C VAL A 509 -17.66 22.72 -4.18
N TYR A 510 -16.80 21.73 -4.04
CA TYR A 510 -17.04 20.53 -3.24
C TYR A 510 -16.37 20.68 -1.88
N ALA A 511 -17.08 20.34 -0.81
CA ALA A 511 -16.56 20.31 0.56
C ALA A 511 -16.76 18.91 1.17
N PHE A 512 -15.76 18.42 1.88
CA PHE A 512 -15.75 17.06 2.43
C PHE A 512 -15.75 17.11 3.94
N ILE A 513 -16.69 16.41 4.59
CA ILE A 513 -16.70 16.30 6.04
C ILE A 513 -15.52 15.42 6.49
N GLN A 514 -14.81 15.84 7.54
CA GLN A 514 -13.61 15.14 7.99
C GLN A 514 -13.87 13.72 8.49
N SER A 515 -14.96 13.55 9.27
CA SER A 515 -15.33 12.32 9.96
C SER A 515 -16.84 12.09 9.88
N PRO A 516 -17.34 10.86 10.09
CA PRO A 516 -18.77 10.56 10.05
C PRO A 516 -19.56 11.45 11.01
N ILE A 517 -20.65 12.06 10.54
CA ILE A 517 -21.48 12.97 11.36
C ILE A 517 -22.30 12.19 12.40
N GLU A 518 -22.57 12.75 13.59
CA GLU A 518 -23.33 12.09 14.67
C GLU A 518 -24.84 12.05 14.41
N ASN A 519 -25.24 11.41 13.30
CA ASN A 519 -26.63 11.28 12.90
C ASN A 519 -27.09 9.81 13.02
N PRO A 520 -28.01 9.47 13.94
CA PRO A 520 -28.80 10.37 14.78
C PRO A 520 -28.10 10.81 16.07
N SER A 521 -27.03 10.11 16.51
CA SER A 521 -26.30 10.43 17.74
C SER A 521 -24.88 9.86 17.76
N SER A 522 -24.05 10.40 18.65
CA SER A 522 -22.69 9.92 18.91
C SER A 522 -22.64 8.43 19.24
N ALA A 523 -23.54 7.94 20.09
CA ALA A 523 -23.57 6.55 20.54
C ALA A 523 -23.85 5.55 19.40
N ALA A 524 -24.58 6.00 18.38
CA ALA A 524 -24.92 5.19 17.21
C ALA A 524 -23.76 5.15 16.19
N VAL A 525 -23.10 6.29 15.95
CA VAL A 525 -22.18 6.46 14.82
C VAL A 525 -20.70 6.43 15.21
N ARG A 526 -20.34 6.99 16.37
CA ARG A 526 -18.93 7.24 16.70
C ARG A 526 -18.13 5.94 16.77
N ASN A 527 -17.09 5.85 15.94
CA ASN A 527 -16.26 4.65 15.73
C ASN A 527 -16.98 3.44 15.10
N LYS A 528 -18.20 3.62 14.58
CA LYS A 528 -19.08 2.57 14.04
C LYS A 528 -19.61 2.88 12.64
N SER A 529 -19.11 3.94 12.02
CA SER A 529 -19.50 4.36 10.69
C SER A 529 -18.27 4.68 9.87
N ASP A 530 -18.37 4.36 8.59
CA ASP A 530 -17.34 4.60 7.59
C ASP A 530 -17.82 5.68 6.60
N VAL A 531 -19.01 6.25 6.83
CA VAL A 531 -19.69 7.19 5.93
C VAL A 531 -19.15 8.60 6.09
N ILE A 532 -18.61 9.13 5.00
CA ILE A 532 -18.25 10.52 4.78
C ILE A 532 -19.18 11.10 3.70
N ARG A 533 -19.55 12.37 3.82
CA ARG A 533 -20.33 13.09 2.82
C ARG A 533 -19.48 14.11 2.07
N ILE A 534 -19.69 14.19 0.76
CA ILE A 534 -19.11 15.20 -0.12
C ILE A 534 -20.23 16.11 -0.58
N LEU A 535 -20.19 17.40 -0.22
CA LEU A 535 -21.21 18.39 -0.56
C LEU A 535 -20.74 19.27 -1.72
N GLY A 536 -21.43 19.27 -2.85
CA GLY A 536 -21.24 20.22 -3.94
C GLY A 536 -22.15 21.43 -3.81
N ILE A 537 -21.60 22.64 -3.83
CA ILE A 537 -22.34 23.91 -3.88
C ILE A 537 -22.02 24.66 -5.18
N ASN A 538 -23.02 25.34 -5.74
CA ASN A 538 -22.79 26.25 -6.85
C ASN A 538 -21.97 27.46 -6.39
N ALA A 539 -20.84 27.75 -7.06
CA ALA A 539 -19.87 28.75 -6.60
C ALA A 539 -20.38 30.22 -6.72
N ASP A 540 -21.41 30.47 -7.53
CA ASP A 540 -22.05 31.79 -7.63
C ASP A 540 -23.01 32.06 -6.47
N THR A 541 -23.76 31.03 -6.06
CA THR A 541 -24.92 31.20 -5.16
C THR A 541 -24.73 30.60 -3.77
N GLY A 542 -23.80 29.66 -3.63
CA GLY A 542 -23.59 28.83 -2.43
C GLY A 542 -24.75 27.89 -2.10
N VAL A 543 -25.63 27.63 -3.07
CA VAL A 543 -26.73 26.67 -2.94
C VAL A 543 -26.21 25.25 -3.23
N PRO A 544 -26.54 24.25 -2.40
CA PRO A 544 -26.23 22.84 -2.68
C PRO A 544 -26.79 22.37 -4.02
N VAL A 545 -25.95 21.71 -4.82
CA VAL A 545 -26.32 21.12 -6.12
C VAL A 545 -26.13 19.60 -6.14
N SER A 546 -25.26 19.07 -5.28
CA SER A 546 -25.04 17.64 -5.16
C SER A 546 -24.54 17.25 -3.77
N GLU A 547 -24.76 16.01 -3.39
CA GLU A 547 -24.17 15.38 -2.22
C GLU A 547 -23.87 13.91 -2.54
N TYR A 548 -22.70 13.40 -2.15
CA TYR A 548 -22.26 12.03 -2.44
C TYR A 548 -21.77 11.31 -1.19
N VAL A 549 -21.86 9.98 -1.22
CA VAL A 549 -21.34 9.10 -0.17
C VAL A 549 -19.91 8.69 -0.51
N TYR A 550 -18.99 8.97 0.40
CA TYR A 550 -17.64 8.43 0.42
C TYR A 550 -17.54 7.43 1.58
N LEU A 551 -17.01 6.25 1.34
CA LEU A 551 -16.77 5.26 2.38
C LEU A 551 -15.27 5.21 2.70
N LEU A 552 -14.90 5.36 3.96
CA LEU A 552 -13.53 5.14 4.44
C LEU A 552 -13.12 3.67 4.16
N GLU A 553 -11.82 3.40 3.96
CA GLU A 553 -11.28 2.03 3.91
C GLU A 553 -11.52 1.26 5.21
N ARG A 554 -11.75 2.00 6.31
CA ARG A 554 -12.05 1.51 7.65
C ARG A 554 -13.00 0.32 7.63
N ASN A 555 -12.57 -0.78 8.23
CA ASN A 555 -13.41 -1.91 8.55
C ASN A 555 -13.83 -1.81 10.03
N LYS A 556 -14.97 -1.19 10.30
CA LYS A 556 -15.54 -1.13 11.66
C LYS A 556 -15.91 -2.50 12.25
N ASP A 557 -16.01 -3.53 11.41
CA ASP A 557 -16.55 -4.84 11.75
C ASP A 557 -15.48 -5.95 11.91
N ALA A 558 -14.21 -5.67 11.61
CA ALA A 558 -13.02 -6.52 11.84
C ALA A 558 -11.72 -5.73 11.54
N GLY A 559 -10.57 -6.20 12.02
CA GLY A 559 -9.26 -5.64 11.65
C GLY A 559 -8.43 -5.09 12.80
N TYR A 560 -7.23 -4.61 12.45
CA TYR A 560 -6.29 -4.06 13.42
C TYR A 560 -6.81 -2.76 14.06
N ALA A 561 -6.51 -2.60 15.36
CA ALA A 561 -6.82 -1.36 16.06
C ALA A 561 -5.86 -0.22 15.66
N SER A 562 -4.58 -0.58 15.45
CA SER A 562 -3.56 0.26 14.84
C SER A 562 -3.78 0.36 13.34
N SER A 563 -3.24 1.42 12.73
CA SER A 563 -3.38 1.63 11.29
C SER A 563 -4.83 1.68 10.83
N ARG A 564 -5.73 2.19 11.67
CA ARG A 564 -7.16 2.28 11.36
C ARG A 564 -7.49 3.70 10.94
N VAL A 565 -7.68 3.89 9.64
CA VAL A 565 -8.17 5.13 9.07
C VAL A 565 -9.52 5.51 9.67
N ASP A 566 -9.69 6.77 10.02
CA ASP A 566 -10.90 7.26 10.67
C ASP A 566 -11.30 8.67 10.22
N LYS A 567 -10.53 9.28 9.33
CA LYS A 567 -10.79 10.61 8.79
C LYS A 567 -10.13 10.84 7.43
N ILE A 568 -10.52 11.93 6.78
CA ILE A 568 -9.81 12.50 5.64
C ILE A 568 -8.87 13.64 6.07
N GLY A 569 -7.94 14.04 5.19
CA GLY A 569 -6.97 15.13 5.41
C GLY A 569 -7.18 16.35 4.49
N ASP A 570 -7.26 16.18 3.18
CA ASP A 570 -7.64 17.25 2.21
C ASP A 570 -7.98 16.57 0.87
N ALA A 571 -8.45 17.35 -0.11
CA ALA A 571 -8.83 16.88 -1.43
C ALA A 571 -8.58 17.92 -2.52
N VAL A 572 -8.16 17.46 -3.70
CA VAL A 572 -7.98 18.31 -4.88
C VAL A 572 -8.71 17.72 -6.09
N TYR A 573 -9.41 18.58 -6.85
CA TYR A 573 -10.08 18.18 -8.09
C TYR A 573 -9.06 17.96 -9.21
N THR A 574 -9.15 16.84 -9.92
CA THR A 574 -8.21 16.47 -11.00
C THR A 574 -8.85 16.56 -12.39
N GLY A 575 -10.13 16.90 -12.48
CA GLY A 575 -10.87 17.02 -13.73
C GLY A 575 -11.89 15.89 -13.93
N ASN A 576 -12.91 16.14 -14.76
CA ASN A 576 -13.91 15.14 -15.19
C ASN A 576 -14.55 14.37 -14.02
N GLY A 577 -14.90 15.04 -12.92
CA GLY A 577 -15.52 14.37 -11.76
C GLY A 577 -14.55 13.56 -10.89
N LYS A 578 -13.24 13.69 -11.09
CA LYS A 578 -12.22 13.01 -10.29
C LYS A 578 -11.55 13.91 -9.28
N PHE A 579 -11.11 13.32 -8.17
CA PHE A 579 -10.41 13.99 -7.09
C PHE A 579 -9.29 13.12 -6.54
N LEU A 580 -8.21 13.72 -6.04
CA LEU A 580 -7.32 13.06 -5.08
C LEU A 580 -7.77 13.42 -3.68
N VAL A 581 -7.82 12.45 -2.77
CA VAL A 581 -8.25 12.63 -1.37
C VAL A 581 -7.25 11.95 -0.45
N ILE A 582 -6.82 12.67 0.59
CA ILE A 582 -6.04 12.07 1.68
C ILE A 582 -7.00 11.39 2.66
N GLU A 583 -6.81 10.10 2.91
CA GLU A 583 -7.44 9.34 3.97
C GLU A 583 -6.39 8.94 5.01
N ARG A 584 -6.64 9.15 6.31
CA ARG A 584 -5.62 8.97 7.34
C ARG A 584 -6.13 8.35 8.63
N ASP A 585 -5.23 7.60 9.28
CA ASP A 585 -5.33 7.24 10.69
C ASP A 585 -4.72 8.33 11.60
N SER A 586 -4.56 8.02 12.89
CA SER A 586 -3.92 8.89 13.89
C SER A 586 -2.58 8.34 14.38
N GLU A 587 -1.92 7.47 13.61
CA GLU A 587 -0.59 6.96 13.94
C GLU A 587 0.47 8.05 13.70
N GLY A 588 1.37 8.22 14.67
CA GLY A 588 2.42 9.24 14.67
C GLY A 588 3.47 9.06 13.55
N PRO A 589 4.32 10.08 13.30
CA PRO A 589 5.33 10.06 12.23
C PRO A 589 6.35 8.91 12.35
N THR A 590 6.59 8.38 13.56
CA THR A 590 7.50 7.24 13.77
C THR A 590 6.88 5.89 13.38
N ALA A 591 5.57 5.83 13.16
CA ALA A 591 4.87 4.62 12.79
C ALA A 591 4.92 4.46 11.25
N THR A 592 5.95 3.76 10.78
CA THR A 592 6.13 3.47 9.33
C THR A 592 4.98 2.64 8.74
N TYR A 593 4.21 1.97 9.60
CA TYR A 593 3.03 1.19 9.28
C TYR A 593 1.71 2.00 9.25
N GLY A 594 1.78 3.30 9.56
CA GLY A 594 0.61 4.18 9.51
C GLY A 594 0.01 4.24 8.10
N LYS A 595 -1.31 4.43 8.05
CA LYS A 595 -2.08 4.62 6.82
C LYS A 595 -2.37 6.10 6.64
N LYS A 596 -1.68 6.71 5.69
CA LYS A 596 -1.93 8.06 5.17
C LYS A 596 -2.05 7.92 3.66
N TYR A 597 -3.19 7.40 3.22
CA TYR A 597 -3.43 7.06 1.83
C TYR A 597 -3.81 8.29 1.02
N ILE A 598 -3.35 8.33 -0.23
CA ILE A 598 -3.96 9.15 -1.27
C ILE A 598 -4.81 8.21 -2.12
N PHE A 599 -6.11 8.50 -2.22
CA PHE A 599 -7.04 7.86 -3.13
C PHE A 599 -7.35 8.78 -4.30
N GLU A 600 -7.43 8.25 -5.52
CA GLU A 600 -8.21 8.86 -6.58
C GLU A 600 -9.66 8.41 -6.39
N ILE A 601 -10.60 9.35 -6.37
CA ILE A 601 -12.04 9.05 -6.37
C ILE A 601 -12.73 9.59 -7.61
N ASP A 602 -13.83 8.95 -7.99
CA ASP A 602 -14.66 9.32 -9.13
C ASP A 602 -16.14 9.44 -8.72
N ILE A 603 -16.75 10.60 -8.99
CA ILE A 603 -18.15 10.87 -8.66
C ILE A 603 -19.13 10.70 -9.84
N ASN A 604 -18.65 10.43 -11.06
CA ASN A 604 -19.50 10.50 -12.28
C ASN A 604 -20.70 9.55 -12.22
N TYR A 605 -20.56 8.43 -11.53
CA TYR A 605 -21.61 7.42 -11.36
C TYR A 605 -22.10 7.25 -9.92
N ALA A 606 -21.54 8.05 -9.00
CA ALA A 606 -22.01 8.07 -7.63
C ALA A 606 -23.43 8.62 -7.57
N THR A 607 -24.26 8.04 -6.70
CA THR A 607 -25.63 8.52 -6.51
C THR A 607 -25.61 9.88 -5.81
N ASN A 608 -26.19 10.90 -6.45
CA ASN A 608 -26.43 12.19 -5.79
C ASN A 608 -27.54 12.01 -4.75
N ILE A 609 -27.18 12.03 -3.47
CA ILE A 609 -28.09 11.82 -2.33
C ILE A 609 -28.74 13.11 -1.82
N LEU A 610 -28.49 14.26 -2.46
CA LEU A 610 -29.06 15.53 -2.02
C LEU A 610 -30.60 15.47 -2.04
N ASN A 611 -31.22 15.66 -0.88
CA ASN A 611 -32.67 15.53 -0.64
C ASN A 611 -33.25 14.11 -0.82
N THR A 612 -32.40 13.08 -0.85
CA THR A 612 -32.85 11.68 -0.88
C THR A 612 -33.43 11.27 0.47
N VAL A 613 -34.53 10.51 0.43
CA VAL A 613 -35.17 9.92 1.62
C VAL A 613 -34.84 8.43 1.67
N LEU A 614 -34.19 8.00 2.74
CA LEU A 614 -33.85 6.59 2.96
C LEU A 614 -35.09 5.76 3.30
N THR A 615 -35.06 4.48 2.96
CA THR A 615 -36.06 3.51 3.42
C THR A 615 -35.65 2.90 4.77
N GLY A 616 -36.64 2.62 5.63
CA GLY A 616 -36.38 2.08 6.97
C GLY A 616 -36.31 3.15 8.05
N SER A 617 -35.69 2.83 9.20
CA SER A 617 -35.62 3.69 10.38
C SER A 617 -34.20 4.16 10.74
N LYS A 618 -33.20 3.70 10.01
CA LYS A 618 -31.79 4.07 10.21
C LYS A 618 -31.48 5.35 9.42
N GLU A 619 -30.67 6.21 10.02
CA GLU A 619 -30.03 7.31 9.31
C GLU A 619 -28.87 6.80 8.42
N LEU A 620 -28.41 7.61 7.47
CA LEU A 620 -27.36 7.22 6.51
C LEU A 620 -26.10 6.72 7.22
N GLU A 621 -25.66 7.44 8.25
CA GLU A 621 -24.44 7.15 9.00
C GLU A 621 -24.54 5.89 9.87
N GLU A 622 -25.74 5.35 10.08
CA GLU A 622 -25.95 4.06 10.76
C GLU A 622 -25.89 2.86 9.80
N LEU A 623 -25.96 3.09 8.50
CA LEU A 623 -25.93 2.03 7.49
C LEU A 623 -24.51 1.48 7.33
N SER A 624 -24.40 0.16 7.17
CA SER A 624 -23.22 -0.47 6.58
C SER A 624 -23.13 -0.22 5.07
N ALA A 625 -21.97 -0.46 4.45
CA ALA A 625 -21.80 -0.36 3.01
C ALA A 625 -22.83 -1.21 2.24
N ASP A 626 -23.07 -2.45 2.69
CA ASP A 626 -24.05 -3.37 2.12
C ASP A 626 -25.49 -2.85 2.26
N GLU A 627 -25.82 -2.23 3.40
CA GLU A 627 -27.13 -1.59 3.58
C GLU A 627 -27.30 -0.33 2.71
N ILE A 628 -26.23 0.43 2.46
CA ILE A 628 -26.23 1.59 1.54
C ILE A 628 -26.49 1.12 0.11
N ALA A 629 -25.80 0.08 -0.36
CA ALA A 629 -26.05 -0.51 -1.66
C ALA A 629 -27.49 -1.03 -1.79
N ALA A 630 -28.07 -1.59 -0.72
CA ALA A 630 -29.47 -2.00 -0.67
C ALA A 630 -30.48 -0.84 -0.76
N GLN A 631 -30.05 0.41 -0.48
CA GLN A 631 -30.83 1.62 -0.77
C GLN A 631 -30.71 2.08 -2.24
N SER A 632 -29.99 1.33 -3.08
CA SER A 632 -29.62 1.74 -4.45
C SER A 632 -28.80 3.03 -4.49
N ILE A 633 -27.98 3.24 -3.46
CA ILE A 633 -27.01 4.33 -3.40
C ILE A 633 -25.66 3.74 -3.78
N LEU A 634 -25.10 4.21 -4.89
CA LEU A 634 -23.71 3.95 -5.27
C LEU A 634 -22.82 5.00 -4.60
N PRO A 635 -21.91 4.62 -3.70
CA PRO A 635 -20.85 5.49 -3.21
C PRO A 635 -19.91 5.93 -4.35
N VAL A 636 -19.05 6.90 -4.08
CA VAL A 636 -17.96 7.24 -5.01
C VAL A 636 -17.05 6.02 -5.20
N HIS A 637 -16.62 5.80 -6.45
CA HIS A 637 -15.59 4.80 -6.70
C HIS A 637 -14.24 5.34 -6.25
N LYS A 638 -13.35 4.50 -5.71
CA LYS A 638 -12.03 4.92 -5.24
C LYS A 638 -10.93 3.92 -5.57
N ASN A 639 -9.77 4.43 -5.96
CA ASN A 639 -8.55 3.67 -6.23
C ASN A 639 -7.40 4.21 -5.38
N LYS A 640 -6.71 3.32 -4.65
CA LYS A 640 -5.55 3.69 -3.84
C LYS A 640 -4.38 4.05 -4.76
N VAL A 641 -3.85 5.26 -4.64
CA VAL A 641 -2.69 5.72 -5.41
C VAL A 641 -1.39 5.41 -4.67
N VAL A 642 -1.30 5.79 -3.40
CA VAL A 642 -0.08 5.63 -2.60
C VAL A 642 -0.35 5.71 -1.09
N ASN A 643 0.54 5.14 -0.27
CA ASN A 643 0.61 5.39 1.17
C ASN A 643 1.83 6.26 1.50
N LEU A 644 1.63 7.41 2.13
CA LEU A 644 2.70 8.39 2.34
C LEU A 644 3.87 7.86 3.22
N PRO A 645 3.64 7.18 4.36
CA PRO A 645 4.70 6.59 5.15
C PRO A 645 5.57 5.58 4.42
N THR A 646 5.02 4.76 3.51
CA THR A 646 5.82 3.71 2.83
C THR A 646 6.76 4.27 1.77
N ILE A 647 6.46 5.44 1.21
CA ILE A 647 7.37 6.14 0.30
C ILE A 647 8.35 7.07 1.03
N GLY A 648 8.24 7.18 2.36
CA GLY A 648 9.16 7.96 3.20
C GLY A 648 8.66 9.35 3.61
N TYR A 649 7.40 9.70 3.34
CA TYR A 649 6.80 10.92 3.86
C TYR A 649 6.25 10.67 5.27
N GLN A 650 7.05 11.02 6.27
CA GLN A 650 6.82 10.72 7.69
C GLN A 650 7.01 11.96 8.57
N SER A 651 6.69 13.15 8.05
CA SER A 651 6.89 14.41 8.79
C SER A 651 5.91 14.62 9.95
N SER A 652 4.70 14.07 9.85
CA SER A 652 3.62 14.26 10.82
C SER A 652 2.53 13.18 10.64
N ASP A 653 1.68 12.98 11.65
CA ASP A 653 0.42 12.26 11.52
C ASP A 653 -0.67 13.08 10.79
N LYS A 654 -0.43 14.38 10.62
CA LYS A 654 -1.34 15.33 9.99
C LYS A 654 -0.89 15.73 8.59
N ALA A 655 -0.83 14.76 7.68
CA ALA A 655 -0.81 15.09 6.25
C ALA A 655 -2.20 15.66 5.90
N GLU A 656 -2.28 16.98 5.78
CA GLU A 656 -3.54 17.69 5.61
C GLU A 656 -3.55 18.31 4.22
N GLY A 657 -2.72 19.27 3.82
CA GLY A 657 -2.87 19.87 2.48
C GLY A 657 -2.43 18.99 1.29
N ILE A 658 -3.19 18.99 0.19
CA ILE A 658 -2.86 18.30 -1.08
C ILE A 658 -3.06 19.17 -2.33
N ALA A 659 -2.18 19.04 -3.34
CA ALA A 659 -2.38 19.65 -4.65
C ALA A 659 -1.87 18.78 -5.81
N LEU A 660 -2.58 18.80 -6.95
CA LEU A 660 -2.11 18.20 -8.20
C LEU A 660 -1.16 19.16 -8.92
N LEU A 661 -0.04 18.63 -9.39
CA LEU A 661 1.00 19.35 -10.12
C LEU A 661 1.08 18.85 -11.58
N PRO A 662 1.83 19.55 -12.46
CA PRO A 662 2.10 19.05 -13.81
C PRO A 662 2.76 17.67 -13.81
N ASN A 663 2.59 16.92 -14.91
CA ASN A 663 3.14 15.56 -15.08
C ASN A 663 2.64 14.54 -14.04
N ASN A 664 1.43 14.72 -13.52
CA ASN A 664 0.81 13.86 -12.50
C ASN A 664 1.58 13.80 -11.17
N GLU A 665 2.45 14.78 -10.90
CA GLU A 665 3.07 14.90 -9.58
C GLU A 665 2.04 15.38 -8.54
N ILE A 666 2.28 15.05 -7.27
CA ILE A 666 1.38 15.43 -6.18
C ILE A 666 2.19 16.18 -5.12
N ALA A 667 1.72 17.34 -4.68
CA ALA A 667 2.23 18.01 -3.50
C ALA A 667 1.40 17.64 -2.29
N VAL A 668 2.06 17.37 -1.17
CA VAL A 668 1.45 17.24 0.15
C VAL A 668 2.17 18.12 1.16
N ILE A 669 1.45 18.69 2.13
CA ILE A 669 2.05 19.44 3.24
C ILE A 669 1.43 19.00 4.56
N ASN A 670 2.23 18.98 5.63
CA ASN A 670 1.70 18.67 6.95
C ASN A 670 1.29 19.92 7.72
N ASP A 671 0.22 19.77 8.50
CA ASP A 671 0.01 20.58 9.67
C ASP A 671 1.06 20.19 10.73
N ASN A 672 1.75 21.21 11.23
CA ASN A 672 2.76 21.09 12.27
C ASN A 672 2.32 21.72 13.60
N ASP A 673 1.04 22.10 13.73
CA ASP A 673 0.48 22.76 14.92
C ASP A 673 1.31 23.97 15.37
N PHE A 674 1.88 24.72 14.41
CA PHE A 674 2.82 25.83 14.64
C PHE A 674 4.06 25.47 15.48
N GLY A 675 4.43 24.19 15.56
CA GLY A 675 5.53 23.70 16.39
C GLY A 675 5.22 23.70 17.88
N LEU A 676 3.94 23.61 18.25
CA LEU A 676 3.49 23.65 19.65
C LEU A 676 2.92 22.33 20.15
N ALA A 677 2.63 21.37 19.26
CA ALA A 677 2.05 20.09 19.63
C ALA A 677 3.11 19.08 20.08
N GLY A 678 2.82 18.36 21.16
CA GLY A 678 3.69 17.35 21.77
C GLY A 678 3.90 16.06 20.97
N ALA A 679 3.76 16.07 19.63
CA ALA A 679 4.08 14.94 18.78
C ALA A 679 5.57 15.01 18.36
N GLY A 680 6.38 14.09 18.89
CA GLY A 680 7.83 14.08 18.65
C GLY A 680 8.23 13.93 17.17
N VAL A 681 9.37 14.57 16.86
CA VAL A 681 10.23 14.47 15.66
C VAL A 681 9.73 15.12 14.36
N THR A 682 9.26 16.37 14.41
CA THR A 682 9.83 17.59 13.78
C THR A 682 8.74 18.65 13.77
N ASP A 683 8.92 19.77 14.49
CA ASP A 683 8.01 20.92 14.52
C ASP A 683 7.95 21.71 13.18
N ALA A 684 8.25 21.04 12.08
CA ALA A 684 8.53 21.66 10.82
C ALA A 684 7.36 21.52 9.84
N SER A 685 7.18 22.55 9.02
CA SER A 685 6.26 22.49 7.88
C SER A 685 7.02 21.85 6.72
N VAL A 686 6.65 20.61 6.39
CA VAL A 686 7.32 19.82 5.36
C VAL A 686 6.42 19.70 4.14
N LEU A 687 6.90 20.20 3.00
CA LEU A 687 6.27 20.01 1.70
C LEU A 687 6.88 18.76 1.04
N GLY A 688 6.07 17.74 0.79
CA GLY A 688 6.44 16.57 0.01
C GLY A 688 6.02 16.74 -1.45
N ILE A 689 6.95 16.52 -2.38
CA ILE A 689 6.66 16.39 -3.82
C ILE A 689 6.79 14.93 -4.20
N ILE A 690 5.66 14.32 -4.56
CA ILE A 690 5.53 12.93 -4.98
C ILE A 690 5.64 12.89 -6.50
N SER A 691 6.58 12.10 -6.99
CA SER A 691 6.82 11.86 -8.41
C SER A 691 6.76 10.36 -8.68
N PHE A 692 6.36 9.99 -9.89
CA PHE A 692 6.25 8.59 -10.30
C PHE A 692 7.32 8.25 -11.35
N ALA A 693 7.98 7.11 -11.18
CA ALA A 693 8.96 6.58 -12.13
C ALA A 693 8.28 5.95 -13.35
N THR A 694 8.98 5.81 -14.47
CA THR A 694 8.43 5.14 -15.68
C THR A 694 8.90 3.69 -15.73
N ASP A 695 8.54 2.89 -14.72
CA ASP A 695 9.09 1.55 -14.49
C ASP A 695 8.01 0.49 -14.18
N TYR A 696 6.72 0.78 -14.38
CA TYR A 696 5.66 -0.23 -14.35
C TYR A 696 5.24 -0.68 -15.75
N GLY A 697 6.13 -0.56 -16.74
CA GLY A 697 5.83 -1.02 -18.08
C GLY A 697 5.70 -2.54 -18.17
N PHE A 698 4.94 -3.02 -19.14
CA PHE A 698 4.94 -4.43 -19.52
C PHE A 698 4.63 -4.57 -21.00
N ASP A 699 4.95 -5.74 -21.55
CA ASP A 699 4.54 -6.10 -22.90
C ASP A 699 3.15 -6.73 -22.85
N ALA A 700 2.21 -6.16 -23.59
CA ALA A 700 0.78 -6.44 -23.51
C ALA A 700 0.21 -7.13 -24.76
N SER A 701 1.02 -7.33 -25.80
CA SER A 701 0.61 -7.92 -27.07
C SER A 701 1.50 -9.09 -27.43
N ASP A 702 0.92 -10.10 -28.05
CA ASP A 702 1.63 -11.20 -28.71
C ASP A 702 1.56 -11.07 -30.25
N ARG A 703 1.21 -9.89 -30.77
CA ARG A 703 0.87 -9.63 -32.20
C ARG A 703 1.57 -8.41 -32.82
N ASP A 704 2.54 -7.82 -32.15
CA ASP A 704 3.33 -6.70 -32.69
C ASP A 704 4.76 -7.12 -33.16
N ASP A 705 5.11 -8.39 -32.96
CA ASP A 705 6.39 -9.02 -33.31
C ASP A 705 7.62 -8.38 -32.60
N VAL A 706 7.42 -7.65 -31.49
CA VAL A 706 8.48 -6.94 -30.78
C VAL A 706 8.30 -7.00 -29.27
N VAL A 707 9.40 -7.15 -28.52
CA VAL A 707 9.36 -6.97 -27.07
C VAL A 707 9.15 -5.48 -26.75
N ASN A 708 7.95 -5.13 -26.27
CA ASN A 708 7.48 -3.76 -26.12
C ASN A 708 7.04 -3.43 -24.69
N ILE A 709 8.01 -3.36 -23.77
CA ILE A 709 7.76 -3.01 -22.36
C ILE A 709 7.45 -1.51 -22.24
N THR A 710 6.17 -1.17 -22.14
CA THR A 710 5.68 0.22 -22.03
C THR A 710 4.57 0.37 -21.01
N GLN A 711 4.25 1.62 -20.63
CA GLN A 711 3.13 1.93 -19.76
C GLN A 711 1.79 1.73 -20.49
N HIS A 712 0.80 1.21 -19.78
CA HIS A 712 -0.55 0.93 -20.29
C HIS A 712 -1.62 1.48 -19.34
N PRO A 713 -2.81 1.88 -19.83
CA PRO A 713 -3.89 2.41 -19.00
C PRO A 713 -4.65 1.28 -18.27
N THR A 714 -3.92 0.45 -17.53
CA THR A 714 -4.46 -0.70 -16.79
C THR A 714 -4.07 -0.65 -15.31
N LEU A 715 -4.91 -1.24 -14.48
CA LEU A 715 -4.59 -1.56 -13.08
C LEU A 715 -4.26 -3.05 -12.97
N GLY A 716 -3.00 -3.38 -12.67
CA GLY A 716 -2.54 -4.75 -12.45
C GLY A 716 -2.93 -5.25 -11.06
N MET A 717 -3.55 -6.42 -11.00
CA MET A 717 -3.94 -7.06 -9.75
C MET A 717 -2.76 -7.89 -9.23
N PHE A 718 -2.43 -7.80 -7.93
CA PHE A 718 -1.25 -8.50 -7.40
C PHE A 718 -1.42 -10.01 -7.41
N MET A 719 -2.57 -10.52 -6.92
CA MET A 719 -3.02 -11.91 -7.08
C MET A 719 -1.88 -12.95 -6.96
N PRO A 720 -1.30 -13.10 -5.76
CA PRO A 720 -0.08 -13.86 -5.62
C PRO A 720 -0.33 -15.34 -5.41
N ASP A 721 0.47 -16.17 -6.06
CA ASP A 721 0.42 -17.63 -5.98
C ASP A 721 1.08 -18.12 -4.69
N ALA A 722 2.40 -17.91 -4.57
CA ALA A 722 3.10 -18.18 -3.33
C ALA A 722 3.31 -16.94 -2.44
N ILE A 723 3.25 -17.16 -1.12
CA ILE A 723 3.60 -16.17 -0.11
C ILE A 723 4.61 -16.71 0.92
N ALA A 724 5.49 -15.83 1.39
CA ALA A 724 6.40 -16.11 2.50
C ALA A 724 6.44 -14.94 3.49
N SER A 725 6.82 -15.20 4.74
CA SER A 725 6.96 -14.15 5.76
C SER A 725 8.33 -14.15 6.41
N TYR A 726 8.76 -12.97 6.84
CA TYR A 726 9.99 -12.78 7.60
C TYR A 726 9.86 -11.55 8.51
N LYS A 727 10.82 -11.41 9.43
CA LYS A 727 10.80 -10.36 10.45
C LYS A 727 11.99 -9.43 10.32
N VAL A 728 11.74 -8.13 10.42
CA VAL A 728 12.78 -7.09 10.52
C VAL A 728 12.48 -6.19 11.71
N GLY A 729 13.38 -6.23 12.71
CA GLY A 729 13.14 -5.55 13.97
C GLY A 729 11.89 -6.08 14.69
N SER A 730 10.90 -5.23 14.90
CA SER A 730 9.63 -5.59 15.55
C SER A 730 8.48 -5.88 14.57
N LEU A 731 8.65 -5.59 13.29
CA LEU A 731 7.59 -5.73 12.29
C LEU A 731 7.78 -7.02 11.48
N ASN A 732 6.66 -7.62 11.13
CA ASN A 732 6.61 -8.74 10.20
C ASN A 732 6.29 -8.23 8.79
N TYR A 733 6.83 -8.92 7.79
CA TYR A 733 6.66 -8.61 6.38
C TYR A 733 6.26 -9.86 5.63
N ILE A 734 5.39 -9.68 4.63
CA ILE A 734 4.86 -10.72 3.75
C ILE A 734 5.39 -10.44 2.35
N VAL A 735 6.03 -11.42 1.75
CA VAL A 735 6.56 -11.37 0.38
C VAL A 735 5.66 -12.21 -0.51
N THR A 736 5.30 -11.68 -1.67
CA THR A 736 4.29 -12.28 -2.57
C THR A 736 4.85 -12.44 -3.99
N ALA A 737 4.59 -13.58 -4.63
CA ALA A 737 4.90 -13.83 -6.04
C ALA A 737 3.65 -13.55 -6.89
N ASN A 738 3.64 -12.45 -7.66
CA ASN A 738 2.40 -11.86 -8.19
C ASN A 738 2.04 -12.40 -9.59
N GLU A 739 1.53 -13.63 -9.63
CA GLU A 739 1.23 -14.40 -10.84
C GLU A 739 -0.01 -13.90 -11.58
N GLY A 740 -1.20 -14.02 -10.99
CA GLY A 740 -2.45 -13.49 -11.55
C GLY A 740 -3.40 -14.51 -12.14
N ASP A 741 -3.72 -15.60 -11.45
CA ASP A 741 -4.76 -16.51 -11.94
C ASP A 741 -6.17 -15.89 -11.96
N SER A 742 -7.06 -16.53 -12.70
CA SER A 742 -8.40 -16.00 -12.97
C SER A 742 -9.45 -17.10 -12.82
N ARG A 743 -10.69 -16.73 -12.50
CA ARG A 743 -11.79 -17.69 -12.53
C ARG A 743 -12.29 -17.95 -13.95
N ASP A 744 -11.75 -18.99 -14.58
CA ASP A 744 -12.14 -19.44 -15.91
C ASP A 744 -12.58 -20.92 -15.92
N TYR A 745 -13.87 -21.16 -15.72
CA TYR A 745 -14.51 -22.47 -15.68
C TYR A 745 -15.50 -22.63 -16.83
N GLY A 746 -15.83 -23.88 -17.21
CA GLY A 746 -16.79 -24.15 -18.30
C GLY A 746 -18.18 -23.54 -18.09
N GLY A 747 -18.63 -23.39 -16.84
CA GLY A 747 -19.90 -22.78 -16.44
C GLY A 747 -19.85 -21.29 -16.10
N TYR A 748 -18.67 -20.73 -15.85
CA TYR A 748 -18.47 -19.34 -15.46
C TYR A 748 -17.06 -18.89 -15.82
N SER A 749 -16.94 -17.74 -16.47
CA SER A 749 -15.65 -17.12 -16.75
C SER A 749 -15.74 -15.63 -16.48
N GLU A 750 -14.81 -15.10 -15.71
CA GLU A 750 -14.58 -13.66 -15.63
C GLU A 750 -13.63 -13.16 -16.73
N GLU A 751 -12.97 -14.08 -17.44
CA GLU A 751 -11.96 -13.73 -18.40
C GLU A 751 -12.57 -13.24 -19.72
N VAL A 752 -12.05 -12.12 -20.21
CA VAL A 752 -12.28 -11.65 -21.55
C VAL A 752 -11.00 -10.98 -22.07
N ARG A 753 -10.99 -10.61 -23.35
CA ARG A 753 -9.93 -9.80 -23.92
C ARG A 753 -10.36 -8.36 -24.08
N VAL A 754 -9.44 -7.41 -23.92
CA VAL A 754 -9.75 -5.98 -23.95
C VAL A 754 -10.49 -5.56 -25.22
N LYS A 755 -10.17 -6.14 -26.39
CA LYS A 755 -10.89 -5.81 -27.65
C LYS A 755 -12.36 -6.20 -27.70
N ASN A 756 -12.79 -7.08 -26.80
CA ASN A 756 -14.18 -7.51 -26.69
C ASN A 756 -14.95 -6.70 -25.64
N LEU A 757 -14.28 -5.83 -24.88
CA LEU A 757 -14.93 -4.90 -23.97
C LEU A 757 -15.63 -3.77 -24.74
N THR A 758 -16.71 -3.27 -24.16
CA THR A 758 -17.28 -1.97 -24.55
C THR A 758 -16.68 -0.90 -23.65
N LEU A 759 -15.60 -0.24 -24.10
CA LEU A 759 -14.95 0.79 -23.29
C LEU A 759 -15.77 2.08 -23.25
N ASN A 760 -15.86 2.69 -22.07
CA ASN A 760 -16.55 3.96 -21.90
C ASN A 760 -15.81 5.08 -22.65
N SER A 761 -16.51 5.76 -23.57
CA SER A 761 -15.88 6.76 -24.46
C SER A 761 -15.36 8.01 -23.75
N THR A 762 -15.78 8.27 -22.51
CA THR A 762 -15.27 9.39 -21.70
C THR A 762 -13.89 9.06 -21.14
N TYR A 763 -13.68 7.80 -20.74
CA TYR A 763 -12.43 7.31 -20.14
C TYR A 763 -11.43 6.85 -21.22
N TYR A 764 -11.94 6.30 -22.32
CA TYR A 764 -11.14 5.78 -23.44
C TYR A 764 -11.60 6.39 -24.77
N PRO A 765 -11.36 7.70 -25.02
CA PRO A 765 -11.75 8.36 -26.26
C PRO A 765 -11.07 7.79 -27.51
N ASP A 766 -9.96 7.06 -27.35
CA ASP A 766 -9.16 6.40 -28.39
C ASP A 766 -9.29 4.87 -28.39
N ALA A 767 -10.37 4.33 -27.79
CA ALA A 767 -10.62 2.90 -27.61
C ALA A 767 -10.30 2.05 -28.86
N ALA A 768 -10.68 2.49 -30.07
CA ALA A 768 -10.42 1.72 -31.30
C ALA A 768 -8.93 1.47 -31.59
N THR A 769 -8.05 2.41 -31.22
CA THR A 769 -6.60 2.22 -31.34
C THR A 769 -6.12 1.33 -30.22
N LEU A 770 -6.52 1.63 -28.97
CA LEU A 770 -6.13 0.87 -27.79
C LEU A 770 -6.49 -0.62 -27.90
N GLN A 771 -7.67 -0.93 -28.44
CA GLN A 771 -8.22 -2.28 -28.63
C GLN A 771 -7.69 -3.01 -29.88
N ALA A 772 -6.72 -2.45 -30.62
CA ALA A 772 -6.08 -3.16 -31.72
C ALA A 772 -5.26 -4.35 -31.19
N ASP A 773 -5.17 -5.43 -31.98
CA ASP A 773 -4.46 -6.65 -31.57
C ASP A 773 -2.96 -6.40 -31.26
N ALA A 774 -2.32 -5.49 -32.01
CA ALA A 774 -0.93 -5.09 -31.80
C ALA A 774 -0.72 -4.09 -30.64
N ASN A 775 -1.79 -3.67 -29.97
CA ASN A 775 -1.76 -2.90 -28.72
C ASN A 775 -2.31 -3.81 -27.60
N ILE A 776 -3.09 -3.27 -26.66
CA ILE A 776 -3.62 -4.08 -25.55
C ILE A 776 -4.86 -4.90 -25.95
N GLY A 777 -5.32 -4.88 -27.20
CA GLY A 777 -6.57 -5.55 -27.61
C GLY A 777 -6.60 -7.05 -27.34
N ARG A 778 -5.42 -7.69 -27.32
CA ARG A 778 -5.27 -9.11 -27.00
C ARG A 778 -5.18 -9.38 -25.50
N LEU A 779 -4.80 -8.41 -24.69
CA LEU A 779 -4.63 -8.54 -23.25
C LEU A 779 -5.86 -9.18 -22.59
N LYS A 780 -5.67 -10.23 -21.80
CA LYS A 780 -6.68 -10.79 -20.92
C LYS A 780 -6.98 -9.84 -19.76
N THR A 781 -8.27 -9.70 -19.46
CA THR A 781 -8.83 -8.80 -18.44
C THR A 781 -10.05 -9.45 -17.82
N THR A 782 -10.46 -8.95 -16.67
CA THR A 782 -11.70 -9.37 -16.00
C THR A 782 -12.92 -8.58 -16.47
N ILE A 783 -14.11 -9.19 -16.41
CA ILE A 783 -15.43 -8.53 -16.43
C ILE A 783 -16.09 -8.44 -15.05
N ALA A 784 -15.47 -9.04 -14.02
CA ALA A 784 -15.97 -9.01 -12.65
C ALA A 784 -15.85 -7.62 -12.02
N ASP A 785 -14.86 -6.84 -12.47
CA ASP A 785 -14.57 -5.49 -12.01
C ASP A 785 -14.44 -4.53 -13.22
N GLY A 786 -14.62 -3.22 -12.98
CA GLY A 786 -14.29 -2.16 -13.95
C GLY A 786 -15.47 -1.48 -14.64
N ASP A 787 -16.66 -2.07 -14.54
CA ASP A 787 -17.95 -1.40 -14.82
C ASP A 787 -18.50 -0.84 -13.50
N TYR A 788 -18.36 0.47 -13.29
CA TYR A 788 -18.63 1.07 -11.98
C TYR A 788 -20.13 1.18 -11.66
N ASN A 789 -20.98 1.16 -12.68
CA ASN A 789 -22.41 1.42 -12.54
C ASN A 789 -23.29 0.26 -13.04
N ASN A 790 -22.67 -0.83 -13.51
CA ASN A 790 -23.28 -2.01 -14.12
C ASN A 790 -24.11 -1.69 -15.38
N ASP A 791 -23.66 -0.73 -16.21
CA ASP A 791 -24.35 -0.35 -17.46
C ASP A 791 -23.86 -1.11 -18.71
N GLY A 792 -22.83 -1.96 -18.55
CA GLY A 792 -22.23 -2.75 -19.61
C GLY A 792 -21.10 -2.04 -20.36
N THR A 793 -20.72 -0.83 -19.94
CA THR A 793 -19.50 -0.14 -20.40
C THR A 793 -18.43 -0.14 -19.32
N VAL A 794 -17.16 -0.17 -19.74
CA VAL A 794 -16.02 -0.32 -18.82
C VAL A 794 -15.30 1.01 -18.64
N GLU A 795 -15.20 1.48 -17.40
CA GLU A 795 -14.44 2.65 -16.97
C GLU A 795 -12.98 2.31 -16.66
N GLN A 796 -12.70 1.11 -16.16
CA GLN A 796 -11.37 0.69 -15.74
C GLN A 796 -10.99 -0.68 -16.29
N ILE A 797 -9.89 -0.73 -17.03
CA ILE A 797 -9.29 -1.99 -17.50
C ILE A 797 -8.36 -2.52 -16.41
N TYR A 798 -8.48 -3.81 -16.10
CA TYR A 798 -7.58 -4.50 -15.18
C TYR A 798 -6.70 -5.49 -15.95
N SER A 799 -5.48 -5.73 -15.48
CA SER A 799 -4.65 -6.82 -15.96
C SER A 799 -4.45 -7.85 -14.85
N TYR A 800 -4.48 -9.12 -15.23
CA TYR A 800 -4.14 -10.22 -14.35
C TYR A 800 -2.63 -10.19 -14.04
N GLY A 801 -2.32 -10.34 -12.75
CA GLY A 801 -0.95 -10.33 -12.25
C GLY A 801 -0.32 -8.95 -12.26
N ALA A 802 0.55 -8.70 -11.28
CA ALA A 802 1.39 -7.51 -11.26
C ALA A 802 2.75 -7.76 -11.93
N ARG A 803 3.01 -8.99 -12.41
CA ARG A 803 4.22 -9.44 -13.14
C ARG A 803 5.51 -9.11 -12.39
N SER A 804 5.47 -9.29 -11.09
CA SER A 804 6.46 -8.79 -10.12
C SER A 804 6.47 -9.64 -8.86
N PHE A 805 7.32 -9.29 -7.91
CA PHE A 805 7.12 -9.70 -6.52
C PHE A 805 7.00 -8.44 -5.64
N SER A 806 6.28 -8.58 -4.53
CA SER A 806 6.02 -7.46 -3.61
C SER A 806 6.39 -7.81 -2.17
N ILE A 807 6.60 -6.77 -1.36
CA ILE A 807 6.73 -6.87 0.09
C ILE A 807 5.67 -5.98 0.73
N PHE A 808 4.84 -6.58 1.56
CA PHE A 808 3.84 -5.90 2.39
C PHE A 808 4.26 -5.95 3.87
N ASP A 809 3.89 -4.93 4.64
CA ASP A 809 3.97 -5.01 6.10
C ASP A 809 2.79 -5.81 6.69
N GLU A 810 2.85 -6.11 8.00
CA GLU A 810 1.84 -6.91 8.68
C GLU A 810 0.41 -6.31 8.68
N TYR A 811 0.26 -5.05 8.25
CA TYR A 811 -0.99 -4.30 8.16
C TYR A 811 -1.47 -4.13 6.70
N GLY A 812 -0.79 -4.72 5.73
CA GLY A 812 -1.17 -4.71 4.31
C GLY A 812 -0.71 -3.47 3.54
N ASN A 813 0.25 -2.70 4.07
CA ASN A 813 0.85 -1.61 3.31
C ASN A 813 1.92 -2.15 2.35
N LEU A 814 1.86 -1.76 1.08
CA LEU A 814 2.90 -2.06 0.10
C LEU A 814 4.17 -1.26 0.42
N VAL A 815 5.25 -1.98 0.75
CA VAL A 815 6.56 -1.43 1.12
C VAL A 815 7.53 -1.44 -0.07
N PHE A 816 7.46 -2.49 -0.88
CA PHE A 816 8.27 -2.65 -2.09
C PHE A 816 7.49 -3.43 -3.16
N ASP A 817 7.68 -3.05 -4.42
CA ASP A 817 7.28 -3.81 -5.61
C ASP A 817 8.49 -3.86 -6.55
N SER A 818 8.73 -5.00 -7.20
CA SER A 818 9.85 -5.13 -8.13
C SER A 818 9.67 -4.39 -9.46
N ALA A 819 8.58 -3.63 -9.63
CA ALA A 819 8.29 -2.85 -10.82
C ALA A 819 8.29 -3.74 -12.08
N ASP A 820 8.85 -3.29 -13.19
CA ASP A 820 9.00 -4.04 -14.43
C ASP A 820 10.28 -4.89 -14.51
N GLN A 821 11.00 -5.04 -13.39
CA GLN A 821 12.35 -5.64 -13.39
C GLN A 821 12.38 -7.03 -14.01
N PHE A 822 11.35 -7.85 -13.82
CA PHE A 822 11.32 -9.20 -14.38
C PHE A 822 11.34 -9.14 -15.92
N GLY A 823 10.41 -8.39 -16.53
CA GLY A 823 10.39 -8.18 -17.97
C GLY A 823 11.71 -7.60 -18.50
N GLN A 824 12.25 -6.56 -17.85
CA GLN A 824 13.53 -5.96 -18.24
C GLN A 824 14.69 -6.95 -18.18
N LYS A 825 14.71 -7.84 -17.16
CA LYS A 825 15.75 -8.87 -17.03
C LYS A 825 15.63 -9.91 -18.11
N ILE A 826 14.45 -10.42 -18.37
CA ILE A 826 14.23 -11.47 -19.37
C ILE A 826 14.54 -10.93 -20.77
N ALA A 827 14.07 -9.74 -21.10
CA ALA A 827 14.37 -9.09 -22.38
C ALA A 827 15.88 -8.93 -22.63
N SER A 828 16.68 -8.86 -21.56
CA SER A 828 18.12 -8.72 -21.64
C SER A 828 18.90 -10.03 -21.58
N GLU A 829 18.46 -10.95 -20.74
CA GLU A 829 19.17 -12.20 -20.43
C GLU A 829 18.76 -13.32 -21.38
N GLU A 830 17.50 -13.34 -21.78
CA GLU A 830 16.87 -14.38 -22.62
C GLU A 830 15.88 -13.76 -23.63
N PRO A 831 16.30 -12.79 -24.48
CA PRO A 831 15.40 -12.07 -25.40
C PRO A 831 14.63 -12.95 -26.38
N THR A 832 15.15 -14.15 -26.70
CA THR A 832 14.48 -15.10 -27.61
C THR A 832 13.42 -15.95 -26.94
N LEU A 833 13.26 -15.81 -25.62
CA LEU A 833 12.35 -16.55 -24.74
C LEU A 833 11.58 -15.59 -23.81
N PHE A 834 11.45 -14.33 -24.22
CA PHE A 834 10.69 -13.33 -23.48
C PHE A 834 9.21 -13.70 -23.44
N ASN A 835 8.61 -13.73 -22.24
CA ASN A 835 7.21 -14.13 -21.99
C ASN A 835 6.78 -15.34 -22.83
N GLU A 836 7.62 -16.36 -22.86
CA GLU A 836 7.46 -17.46 -23.79
C GLU A 836 6.40 -18.47 -23.33
N ASP A 837 5.85 -19.19 -24.30
CA ASP A 837 4.96 -20.33 -24.07
C ASP A 837 5.48 -21.54 -24.87
N GLU A 838 5.86 -22.63 -24.21
CA GLU A 838 6.40 -23.85 -24.84
C GLU A 838 7.52 -23.63 -25.89
N GLY A 839 8.36 -22.62 -25.69
CA GLY A 839 9.47 -22.21 -26.55
C GLY A 839 9.11 -21.12 -27.55
N VAL A 840 7.85 -20.68 -27.58
CA VAL A 840 7.36 -19.62 -28.46
C VAL A 840 7.56 -18.28 -27.77
N LEU A 841 8.49 -17.48 -28.31
CA LEU A 841 8.70 -16.08 -27.92
C LEU A 841 7.37 -15.33 -27.88
N ASP A 842 7.15 -14.58 -26.81
CA ASP A 842 6.05 -13.62 -26.64
C ASP A 842 4.66 -14.25 -26.50
N GLY A 843 4.59 -15.58 -26.35
CA GLY A 843 3.33 -16.34 -26.26
C GLY A 843 2.45 -16.03 -25.05
N ARG A 844 2.98 -15.36 -24.02
CA ARG A 844 2.27 -15.01 -22.77
C ARG A 844 2.14 -13.51 -22.51
N SER A 845 2.63 -12.64 -23.40
CA SER A 845 2.60 -11.18 -23.16
C SER A 845 1.18 -10.62 -23.09
N ASP A 846 0.24 -11.14 -23.88
CA ASP A 846 -1.18 -10.79 -23.82
C ASP A 846 -1.92 -11.47 -22.65
N ASP A 847 -1.26 -12.31 -21.86
CA ASP A 847 -1.87 -13.04 -20.76
C ASP A 847 -1.28 -12.57 -19.40
N LYS A 848 -0.64 -13.44 -18.62
CA LYS A 848 -0.04 -13.12 -17.31
C LYS A 848 1.48 -12.84 -17.39
N GLY A 849 2.07 -12.93 -18.58
CA GLY A 849 3.47 -12.58 -18.84
C GLY A 849 4.47 -13.61 -18.34
N VAL A 850 5.13 -13.31 -17.22
CA VAL A 850 6.27 -14.09 -16.70
C VAL A 850 5.89 -15.08 -15.61
N GLU A 851 4.70 -14.90 -15.02
CA GLU A 851 4.09 -15.78 -14.01
C GLU A 851 5.04 -16.12 -12.85
N PRO A 852 5.26 -15.18 -11.90
CA PRO A 852 6.00 -15.45 -10.68
C PRO A 852 5.19 -16.38 -9.77
N GLU A 853 5.60 -17.64 -9.71
CA GLU A 853 4.88 -18.74 -9.06
C GLU A 853 5.46 -18.99 -7.66
N ALA A 854 6.69 -19.49 -7.61
CA ALA A 854 7.31 -19.93 -6.38
C ALA A 854 7.97 -18.80 -5.58
N ILE A 855 7.91 -18.88 -4.25
CA ILE A 855 8.75 -18.05 -3.37
C ILE A 855 9.38 -18.82 -2.20
N ALA A 856 10.64 -18.52 -1.93
CA ALA A 856 11.32 -18.95 -0.70
C ALA A 856 12.11 -17.80 -0.07
N ILE A 857 12.21 -17.81 1.25
CA ILE A 857 13.08 -16.91 2.01
C ILE A 857 14.17 -17.73 2.71
N GLY A 858 15.41 -17.26 2.61
CA GLY A 858 16.57 -17.87 3.26
C GLY A 858 17.52 -16.84 3.86
N VAL A 859 18.16 -17.20 4.97
CA VAL A 859 19.20 -16.36 5.59
C VAL A 859 20.58 -16.92 5.25
N VAL A 860 21.42 -16.10 4.64
CA VAL A 860 22.82 -16.45 4.32
C VAL A 860 23.73 -15.36 4.87
N ASP A 861 24.69 -15.74 5.71
CA ASP A 861 25.63 -14.83 6.37
C ASP A 861 24.98 -13.62 7.08
N GLY A 862 23.81 -13.85 7.68
CA GLY A 862 23.05 -12.83 8.43
C GLY A 862 22.24 -11.86 7.57
N LYS A 863 22.16 -12.09 6.25
CA LYS A 863 21.29 -11.36 5.32
C LYS A 863 20.11 -12.22 4.91
N THR A 864 18.96 -11.58 4.70
CA THR A 864 17.73 -12.25 4.27
C THR A 864 17.57 -12.11 2.77
N TYR A 865 17.37 -13.24 2.08
CA TYR A 865 17.20 -13.30 0.65
C TYR A 865 15.84 -13.88 0.26
N ALA A 866 15.21 -13.31 -0.75
CA ALA A 866 14.07 -13.89 -1.46
C ALA A 866 14.56 -14.59 -2.73
N PHE A 867 14.00 -15.78 -2.99
CA PHE A 867 14.17 -16.55 -4.22
C PHE A 867 12.80 -16.67 -4.88
N ILE A 868 12.66 -16.15 -6.10
CA ILE A 868 11.40 -16.09 -6.83
C ILE A 868 11.53 -16.98 -8.07
N GLY A 869 10.67 -17.99 -8.20
CA GLY A 869 10.55 -18.81 -9.40
C GLY A 869 9.65 -18.13 -10.42
N LEU A 870 10.04 -18.17 -11.70
CA LEU A 870 9.19 -17.75 -12.81
C LEU A 870 8.83 -18.99 -13.61
N GLU A 871 7.55 -19.35 -13.63
CA GLU A 871 7.03 -20.56 -14.27
C GLU A 871 7.38 -20.53 -15.77
N ARG A 872 6.89 -19.50 -16.48
CA ARG A 872 7.06 -19.35 -17.93
C ARG A 872 8.51 -19.19 -18.37
N GLN A 873 9.37 -18.58 -17.55
CA GLN A 873 10.80 -18.48 -17.90
C GLN A 873 11.65 -19.67 -17.43
N SER A 874 11.08 -20.58 -16.62
CA SER A 874 11.85 -21.65 -15.96
C SER A 874 13.10 -21.14 -15.23
N SER A 875 12.98 -19.96 -14.62
CA SER A 875 14.10 -19.19 -14.08
C SER A 875 13.90 -18.87 -12.60
N ILE A 876 14.99 -18.54 -11.89
CA ILE A 876 14.94 -18.13 -10.48
C ILE A 876 15.67 -16.80 -10.31
N LEU A 877 15.01 -15.83 -9.68
CA LEU A 877 15.60 -14.55 -9.32
C LEU A 877 15.91 -14.51 -7.83
N MET A 878 17.03 -13.91 -7.47
CA MET A 878 17.47 -13.76 -6.09
C MET A 878 17.57 -12.27 -5.73
N TYR A 879 16.99 -11.89 -4.59
CA TYR A 879 16.98 -10.52 -4.07
C TYR A 879 17.45 -10.49 -2.62
N ASP A 880 18.29 -9.52 -2.25
CA ASP A 880 18.57 -9.17 -0.84
C ASP A 880 17.41 -8.30 -0.34
N ILE A 881 16.65 -8.85 0.59
CA ILE A 881 15.47 -8.22 1.20
C ILE A 881 15.71 -7.91 2.68
N THR A 882 16.98 -7.90 3.13
CA THR A 882 17.33 -7.60 4.53
C THR A 882 16.72 -6.27 5.00
N ASN A 883 16.71 -5.26 4.12
CA ASN A 883 15.96 -4.03 4.31
C ASN A 883 14.77 -3.99 3.32
N PRO A 884 13.51 -4.11 3.79
CA PRO A 884 12.35 -4.08 2.90
C PRO A 884 12.19 -2.77 2.12
N ASN A 885 12.80 -1.68 2.57
CA ASN A 885 12.73 -0.37 1.90
C ASN A 885 13.92 -0.11 0.93
N ASP A 886 14.91 -1.01 0.87
CA ASP A 886 16.06 -0.93 -0.05
C ASP A 886 16.43 -2.32 -0.55
N VAL A 887 15.50 -2.95 -1.27
CA VAL A 887 15.68 -4.28 -1.86
C VAL A 887 16.67 -4.22 -3.02
N GLU A 888 17.59 -5.21 -3.07
CA GLU A 888 18.62 -5.29 -4.11
C GLU A 888 18.52 -6.59 -4.91
N PHE A 889 18.47 -6.48 -6.24
CA PHE A 889 18.61 -7.63 -7.13
C PHE A 889 20.03 -8.21 -7.09
N ILE A 890 20.16 -9.53 -6.91
CA ILE A 890 21.44 -10.23 -6.79
C ILE A 890 21.81 -10.99 -8.06
N THR A 891 20.94 -11.89 -8.53
CA THR A 891 21.22 -12.71 -9.71
C THR A 891 19.95 -13.23 -10.38
N TYR A 892 20.08 -13.53 -11.68
CA TYR A 892 19.10 -14.24 -12.49
C TYR A 892 19.69 -15.61 -12.83
N TYR A 893 18.98 -16.69 -12.49
CA TYR A 893 19.37 -18.06 -12.78
C TYR A 893 18.49 -18.62 -13.90
N LYS A 894 19.10 -18.88 -15.06
CA LYS A 894 18.44 -19.33 -16.32
C LYS A 894 17.93 -20.78 -16.29
N GLY A 895 17.80 -21.36 -15.10
CA GLY A 895 17.42 -22.76 -14.96
C GLY A 895 18.47 -23.75 -15.49
N ASN A 896 18.07 -25.00 -15.53
CA ASN A 896 18.73 -26.09 -16.27
C ASN A 896 17.84 -26.56 -17.43
N ARG A 897 17.08 -25.63 -18.02
CA ARG A 897 15.97 -25.89 -18.93
C ARG A 897 16.34 -26.72 -20.15
N THR A 898 17.48 -26.42 -20.78
CA THR A 898 17.98 -27.19 -21.94
C THR A 898 18.25 -28.67 -21.64
N SER A 899 18.33 -29.02 -20.36
CA SER A 899 18.68 -30.36 -19.88
C SER A 899 17.54 -31.06 -19.11
N GLY A 900 16.42 -30.39 -18.82
CA GLY A 900 15.23 -31.04 -18.26
C GLY A 900 14.29 -30.17 -17.42
N ASP A 901 14.81 -29.25 -16.61
CA ASP A 901 14.00 -28.60 -15.54
C ASP A 901 13.15 -27.45 -16.10
N THR A 902 11.81 -27.56 -16.04
CA THR A 902 10.85 -26.61 -16.65
C THR A 902 9.71 -26.28 -15.68
N ALA A 903 9.33 -25.00 -15.58
CA ALA A 903 8.26 -24.46 -14.73
C ALA A 903 8.48 -24.68 -13.21
N PRO A 904 9.30 -23.85 -12.54
CA PRO A 904 9.53 -23.95 -11.10
C PRO A 904 8.26 -23.57 -10.32
N GLU A 905 7.70 -24.55 -9.63
CA GLU A 905 6.44 -24.44 -8.87
C GLU A 905 6.69 -24.03 -7.42
N ILE A 906 7.72 -24.64 -6.83
CA ILE A 906 8.00 -24.50 -5.41
C ILE A 906 9.50 -24.43 -5.18
N ILE A 907 9.90 -23.58 -4.23
CA ILE A 907 11.29 -23.47 -3.81
C ILE A 907 11.36 -23.74 -2.31
N LYS A 908 12.25 -24.64 -1.90
CA LYS A 908 12.59 -24.87 -0.49
C LYS A 908 14.04 -24.50 -0.23
N PHE A 909 14.26 -23.51 0.62
CA PHE A 909 15.59 -23.17 1.12
C PHE A 909 16.03 -24.16 2.21
N ILE A 910 17.27 -24.64 2.12
CA ILE A 910 17.94 -25.46 3.14
C ILE A 910 19.20 -24.73 3.60
N PRO A 911 19.29 -24.32 4.88
CA PRO A 911 20.47 -23.65 5.38
C PRO A 911 21.69 -24.60 5.43
N ALA A 912 22.88 -24.03 5.33
CA ALA A 912 24.14 -24.78 5.36
C ALA A 912 24.33 -25.66 6.62
N THR A 913 23.68 -25.34 7.73
CA THR A 913 23.75 -26.16 8.96
C THR A 913 23.00 -27.48 8.83
N ASP A 914 22.00 -27.51 7.95
CA ASP A 914 21.04 -28.60 7.83
C ASP A 914 21.33 -29.43 6.56
N SER A 915 22.08 -28.86 5.62
CA SER A 915 22.37 -29.46 4.33
C SER A 915 23.48 -30.53 4.37
N PRO A 916 23.48 -31.47 3.42
CA PRO A 916 24.38 -32.62 3.43
C PRO A 916 25.84 -32.27 3.09
N ASN A 917 26.06 -31.14 2.42
CA ASN A 917 27.37 -30.67 1.98
C ASN A 917 27.86 -29.42 2.74
N SER A 918 27.14 -29.02 3.79
CA SER A 918 27.41 -27.82 4.57
C SER A 918 27.41 -26.51 3.75
N LYS A 919 26.61 -26.47 2.68
CA LYS A 919 26.34 -25.30 1.84
C LYS A 919 24.86 -24.98 1.79
N ASN A 920 24.49 -23.72 1.63
CA ASN A 920 23.08 -23.36 1.46
C ASN A 920 22.56 -23.94 0.14
N LEU A 921 21.41 -24.60 0.17
CA LEU A 921 20.79 -25.23 -1.00
C LEU A 921 19.38 -24.68 -1.23
N LEU A 922 18.93 -24.77 -2.47
CA LEU A 922 17.53 -24.71 -2.87
C LEU A 922 17.16 -26.08 -3.43
N LEU A 923 16.05 -26.63 -2.94
CA LEU A 923 15.32 -27.69 -3.62
C LEU A 923 14.20 -27.03 -4.41
N VAL A 924 14.08 -27.37 -5.69
CA VAL A 924 13.10 -26.74 -6.58
C VAL A 924 12.28 -27.83 -7.24
N GLY A 925 10.97 -27.80 -7.04
CA GLY A 925 10.03 -28.64 -7.77
C GLY A 925 9.70 -27.98 -9.11
N TYR A 926 9.72 -28.76 -10.18
CA TYR A 926 9.45 -28.29 -11.53
C TYR A 926 8.30 -29.08 -12.13
N GLU A 927 7.10 -28.52 -12.10
CA GLU A 927 5.83 -29.23 -12.31
C GLU A 927 5.66 -29.81 -13.72
N VAL A 928 5.91 -29.00 -14.76
CA VAL A 928 5.82 -29.44 -16.17
C VAL A 928 6.81 -30.56 -16.46
N SER A 929 8.05 -30.45 -15.95
CA SER A 929 9.07 -31.48 -16.17
C SER A 929 8.96 -32.69 -15.24
N GLY A 930 8.22 -32.58 -14.13
CA GLY A 930 8.19 -33.59 -13.08
C GLY A 930 9.55 -33.81 -12.42
N SER A 931 10.32 -32.76 -12.17
CA SER A 931 11.69 -32.91 -11.67
C SER A 931 11.96 -32.15 -10.38
N LEU A 932 12.87 -32.71 -9.58
CA LEU A 932 13.39 -32.07 -8.37
C LEU A 932 14.82 -31.60 -8.63
N GLY A 933 15.01 -30.30 -8.79
CA GLY A 933 16.32 -29.67 -8.92
C GLY A 933 16.99 -29.42 -7.58
N VAL A 934 18.30 -29.63 -7.51
CA VAL A 934 19.15 -29.27 -6.37
C VAL A 934 20.14 -28.18 -6.80
N ILE A 935 19.99 -26.99 -6.23
CA ILE A 935 20.79 -25.80 -6.55
C ILE A 935 21.56 -25.37 -5.31
N GLN A 936 22.85 -25.09 -5.45
CA GLN A 936 23.70 -24.58 -4.38
C GLN A 936 23.87 -23.06 -4.48
N ILE A 937 23.92 -22.37 -3.35
CA ILE A 937 24.26 -20.95 -3.28
C ILE A 937 25.76 -20.79 -2.99
N ASP A 938 26.47 -19.99 -3.80
CA ASP A 938 27.91 -19.72 -3.64
C ASP A 938 28.17 -18.51 -2.73
N ASP A 939 28.72 -18.78 -1.54
CA ASP A 939 29.02 -17.79 -0.50
C ASP A 939 30.00 -16.68 -0.97
N GLN A 940 30.86 -16.93 -1.98
CA GLN A 940 31.87 -15.93 -2.39
C GLN A 940 31.26 -14.71 -3.09
N VAL A 941 30.16 -14.87 -3.84
CA VAL A 941 29.49 -13.77 -4.58
C VAL A 941 28.73 -12.84 -3.63
N LEU A 942 28.32 -13.35 -2.46
CA LEU A 942 27.57 -12.64 -1.41
C LEU A 942 28.46 -11.68 -0.61
N SER A 943 29.75 -11.98 -0.43
CA SER A 943 30.72 -11.13 0.29
C SER A 943 30.92 -9.72 -0.29
N ILE A 944 30.76 -9.56 -1.62
CA ILE A 944 30.79 -8.25 -2.30
C ILE A 944 29.57 -7.41 -1.89
N SER A 945 28.44 -8.05 -1.62
CA SER A 945 27.20 -7.39 -1.21
C SER A 945 27.29 -6.78 0.21
N GLU A 946 28.30 -7.12 1.01
CA GLU A 946 28.54 -6.56 2.35
C GLU A 946 29.14 -5.13 2.30
N GLU A 947 30.05 -4.84 1.37
CA GLU A 947 30.51 -3.46 1.12
C GLU A 947 29.42 -2.61 0.44
N VAL A 948 28.55 -3.26 -0.34
CA VAL A 948 27.43 -2.61 -1.03
C VAL A 948 26.35 -2.18 -0.06
N SER A 949 25.96 -3.00 0.93
CA SER A 949 24.82 -2.72 1.83
C SER A 949 25.02 -1.55 2.81
N LYS A 950 26.18 -0.87 2.82
CA LYS A 950 26.47 0.32 3.66
C LYS A 950 26.50 1.64 2.86
N ASN A 951 25.86 1.66 1.69
CA ASN A 951 25.79 2.86 0.87
C ASN A 951 24.61 3.77 1.26
N ASP A 952 24.68 5.05 0.92
CA ASP A 952 23.58 6.02 1.14
C ASP A 952 23.06 6.64 -0.17
N PHE A 953 23.27 5.99 -1.33
CA PHE A 953 22.87 6.51 -2.65
C PHE A 953 22.18 5.46 -3.51
N LYS A 954 21.22 5.91 -4.33
CA LYS A 954 20.49 5.09 -5.30
C LYS A 954 21.08 5.29 -6.70
N ILE A 955 20.98 4.23 -7.50
CA ILE A 955 21.40 4.19 -8.90
C ILE A 955 20.22 3.71 -9.74
N TYR A 956 19.99 4.31 -10.89
CA TYR A 956 18.89 3.91 -11.78
C TYR A 956 19.12 4.37 -13.23
N PRO A 957 18.62 3.65 -14.24
CA PRO A 957 18.08 2.30 -14.10
C PRO A 957 19.20 1.33 -13.70
N ASN A 958 18.85 0.32 -12.90
CA ASN A 958 19.76 -0.78 -12.60
C ASN A 958 18.96 -2.07 -12.74
N PRO A 959 19.06 -2.77 -13.87
CA PRO A 959 20.14 -2.70 -14.87
C PRO A 959 20.10 -1.47 -15.80
N VAL A 960 21.24 -1.09 -16.37
CA VAL A 960 21.36 -0.12 -17.48
C VAL A 960 21.43 -0.85 -18.81
N VAL A 961 20.40 -0.69 -19.65
CA VAL A 961 20.34 -1.31 -21.00
C VAL A 961 21.22 -0.57 -21.99
N GLU A 962 20.95 0.71 -22.24
CA GLU A 962 21.82 1.61 -22.99
C GLU A 962 21.86 2.99 -22.32
N GLY A 963 22.96 3.72 -22.48
CA GLY A 963 23.00 5.14 -22.09
C GLY A 963 23.43 5.40 -20.64
N ILE A 964 22.56 6.07 -19.88
CA ILE A 964 22.96 6.86 -18.70
C ILE A 964 22.51 6.20 -17.39
N LEU A 965 23.48 5.85 -16.53
CA LEU A 965 23.28 5.48 -15.13
C LEU A 965 23.09 6.75 -14.28
N LYS A 966 21.90 7.03 -13.78
CA LYS A 966 21.58 8.20 -12.95
C LYS A 966 21.74 7.89 -11.47
N PHE A 967 21.94 8.95 -10.68
CA PHE A 967 22.09 8.93 -9.24
C PHE A 967 21.05 9.84 -8.59
N ASN A 968 20.56 9.46 -7.41
CA ASN A 968 19.70 10.32 -6.61
C ASN A 968 20.47 11.42 -5.83
N LYS A 969 21.80 11.47 -5.97
CA LYS A 969 22.72 12.42 -5.34
C LYS A 969 23.82 12.79 -6.33
N ILE A 970 24.52 13.91 -6.12
CA ILE A 970 25.74 14.24 -6.88
C ILE A 970 26.89 13.43 -6.30
N LEU A 971 27.57 12.64 -7.13
CA LEU A 971 28.56 11.66 -6.68
C LEU A 971 29.93 11.85 -7.34
N SER A 972 30.96 11.41 -6.62
CA SER A 972 32.33 11.26 -7.11
C SER A 972 32.83 9.87 -6.75
N GLY A 973 33.39 9.15 -7.72
CA GLY A 973 33.74 7.75 -7.50
C GLY A 973 34.45 7.07 -8.66
N THR A 974 34.64 5.76 -8.49
CA THR A 974 35.30 4.88 -9.44
C THR A 974 34.42 3.65 -9.65
N ILE A 975 34.22 3.28 -10.91
CA ILE A 975 33.55 2.06 -11.32
C ILE A 975 34.60 1.00 -11.62
N TYR A 976 34.38 -0.19 -11.06
CA TYR A 976 35.14 -1.39 -11.32
C TYR A 976 34.26 -2.39 -12.06
N ASN A 977 34.84 -3.22 -12.93
CA ASN A 977 34.15 -4.43 -13.38
C ASN A 977 34.19 -5.50 -12.28
N ILE A 978 33.45 -6.59 -12.44
CA ILE A 978 33.41 -7.67 -11.45
C ILE A 978 34.77 -8.35 -11.19
N ASN A 979 35.76 -8.17 -12.07
CA ASN A 979 37.13 -8.65 -11.87
C ASN A 979 37.99 -7.68 -11.03
N GLY A 980 37.38 -6.61 -10.50
CA GLY A 980 38.07 -5.57 -9.73
C GLY A 980 38.94 -4.63 -10.58
N GLN A 981 38.79 -4.65 -11.91
CA GLN A 981 39.51 -3.71 -12.78
C GLN A 981 38.77 -2.38 -12.83
N GLU A 982 39.48 -1.28 -12.64
CA GLU A 982 38.92 0.06 -12.81
C GLU A 982 38.51 0.29 -14.28
N VAL A 983 37.27 0.71 -14.47
CA VAL A 983 36.63 0.96 -15.78
C VAL A 983 36.47 2.46 -16.02
N LYS A 984 36.07 3.22 -15.00
CA LYS A 984 35.83 4.67 -15.11
C LYS A 984 35.93 5.36 -13.77
N THR A 985 36.54 6.54 -13.73
CA THR A 985 36.46 7.46 -12.58
C THR A 985 35.66 8.70 -12.99
N PHE A 986 34.86 9.24 -12.08
CA PHE A 986 33.96 10.38 -12.31
C PHE A 986 33.90 11.30 -11.08
N ASN A 987 33.52 12.56 -11.27
CA ASN A 987 33.58 13.57 -10.23
C ASN A 987 32.45 14.61 -10.35
N ASN A 988 31.66 14.77 -9.28
CA ASN A 988 30.52 15.68 -9.16
C ASN A 988 29.47 15.50 -10.26
N GLU A 989 29.10 14.25 -10.54
CA GLU A 989 28.12 13.90 -11.55
C GLU A 989 26.82 13.42 -10.88
N SER A 990 25.65 13.79 -11.40
CA SER A 990 24.35 13.19 -11.04
C SER A 990 23.96 12.03 -11.96
N ALA A 991 24.74 11.79 -13.02
CA ALA A 991 24.53 10.69 -13.94
C ALA A 991 25.80 10.36 -14.74
N LEU A 992 25.94 9.12 -15.20
CA LEU A 992 27.08 8.63 -15.97
C LEU A 992 26.63 7.98 -17.25
N ASN A 993 27.17 8.44 -18.38
CA ASN A 993 27.09 7.66 -19.61
C ASN A 993 27.96 6.38 -19.46
N VAL A 994 27.29 5.23 -19.52
CA VAL A 994 27.87 3.88 -19.47
C VAL A 994 27.57 3.09 -20.75
N SER A 995 27.14 3.75 -21.83
CA SER A 995 26.85 3.06 -23.11
C SER A 995 28.07 2.33 -23.68
N GLN A 996 29.28 2.83 -23.39
CA GLN A 996 30.53 2.18 -23.81
C GLN A 996 30.94 0.96 -22.95
N PHE A 997 30.20 0.63 -21.89
CA PHE A 997 30.52 -0.52 -21.05
C PHE A 997 29.98 -1.79 -21.69
N THR A 998 30.76 -2.88 -21.62
CA THR A 998 30.29 -4.20 -22.04
C THR A 998 29.25 -4.74 -21.06
N SER A 999 28.37 -5.63 -21.49
CA SER A 999 27.43 -6.32 -20.63
C SER A 999 28.14 -7.01 -19.45
N GLY A 1000 27.58 -6.90 -18.26
CA GLY A 1000 28.12 -7.48 -17.03
C GLY A 1000 27.81 -6.66 -15.78
N ILE A 1001 28.24 -7.19 -14.63
CA ILE A 1001 28.09 -6.54 -13.33
C ILE A 1001 29.28 -5.61 -13.07
N TYR A 1002 28.97 -4.40 -12.61
CA TYR A 1002 29.92 -3.36 -12.25
C TYR A 1002 29.73 -2.96 -10.79
N ILE A 1003 30.83 -2.56 -10.16
CA ILE A 1003 30.87 -2.08 -8.78
C ILE A 1003 31.21 -0.60 -8.84
N LEU A 1004 30.28 0.27 -8.47
CA LEU A 1004 30.50 1.69 -8.31
C LEU A 1004 30.89 1.96 -6.86
N LYS A 1005 32.13 2.41 -6.64
CA LYS A 1005 32.65 2.80 -5.32
C LYS A 1005 32.81 4.30 -5.26
N THR A 1006 32.09 4.94 -4.35
CA THR A 1006 32.25 6.37 -4.07
C THR A 1006 33.20 6.56 -2.88
N LYS A 1007 33.75 7.77 -2.75
CA LYS A 1007 34.61 8.09 -1.59
C LYS A 1007 33.82 8.37 -0.31
N GLU A 1008 32.61 8.90 -0.43
CA GLU A 1008 31.84 9.44 0.70
C GLU A 1008 30.51 8.72 0.94
N HIS A 1009 29.98 8.00 -0.05
CA HIS A 1009 28.61 7.51 -0.08
C HIS A 1009 28.49 5.97 -0.12
N GLY A 1010 29.62 5.26 -0.09
CA GLY A 1010 29.67 3.78 -0.13
C GLY A 1010 29.76 3.18 -1.52
N VAL A 1011 29.29 1.93 -1.67
CA VAL A 1011 29.45 1.09 -2.86
C VAL A 1011 28.08 0.64 -3.37
N LYS A 1012 27.81 0.64 -4.68
CA LYS A 1012 26.63 0.01 -5.29
C LYS A 1012 27.05 -0.93 -6.42
N ARG A 1013 26.31 -2.02 -6.61
CA ARG A 1013 26.40 -2.86 -7.80
C ARG A 1013 25.41 -2.37 -8.84
N PHE A 1014 25.85 -2.21 -10.08
CA PHE A 1014 24.94 -2.03 -11.20
C PHE A 1014 25.24 -3.01 -12.31
N VAL A 1015 24.20 -3.43 -13.00
CA VAL A 1015 24.31 -4.32 -14.15
C VAL A 1015 24.24 -3.47 -15.40
N LYS A 1016 25.23 -3.59 -16.29
CA LYS A 1016 25.12 -3.13 -17.68
C LYS A 1016 24.65 -4.33 -18.48
N LEU A 1017 23.56 -4.18 -19.23
CA LEU A 1017 23.07 -5.21 -20.13
C LEU A 1017 23.67 -5.08 -21.52
#